data_AF-A0A067JP16-F1
#
_entry.id   AF-A0A067JP16-F1
#
_cell.length_a   1.000
_cell.length_b   1.000
_cell.length_c   1.000
_cell.angle_alpha   90.00
_cell.angle_beta   90.00
_cell.angle_gamma   90.00
#
_symmetry.space_group_name_H-M   'P 1'
#
loop_
_entity.id
_entity.type
_entity.pdbx_description
1 polymer ?
#
loop_
_entity_poly.entity_id
_entity_poly.type
_entity_poly.pdbx_seq_one_letter_code
_entity_poly.pdbx_strand_id
1 'polypeptide(L)'
;MKRVKLDPLVPVTRLKLIQGLMTLLLVYLLFMSLQIPLIFKTGNGFVPVDQALPMPRPRPLLVKNDESEPKLLDKPRVSHRSPGRRMRETKRLSALFFNESIFDAVGSVDEFSLLHKASKEALMAGKKLWEELESDKIQANPIIVNRNSTDNRTEHCPTSITLTGSEFSARNWMLELPCGLTLGSHITVVGSPRWAHPEKDPKIASLLEGENELMVSQFLMELQGLKTVDGEDPPRILHFNPRLKGDWSGKPVIEINTCYRMHWGRTPLRCEGWSSDTDEETVDGQVKCERWLRDDDPYPEDSKATRWLNRLIGRKKEIDYQWPFPFVEGKLFVLTVSAGLEGYHISVGGRHITSFPYRTGFVLEEATGLYLNGDVDVHSIFAASLPSSHPSFAPQHHLEMFKKWQAPPLPNAQVELFIGVLSAGNHFAERMALRKSWMQHKLIRTSEVVTRFFVALNGRRETNMELKKEADYFGDIVIVPYMDNYDLVVLKTLAICEYGIQTVAAKNIMKCDDDTFVRVEVMIEEIKKVPRNRSLYIGNINYLHRVLRSGKWAVTFEEWPEEVYPPYANGPGYIISSDIAQFIVAEFQSQKLNLFKMEDVSMGMWVEKFNTSKPVQYVHSLNYCQSGCIEDYFTAHYQSPRQMLCLWDKIQQGNPECCNMR
;
A
#
# COMPACT_ATOMS: atom_id res chain seq x y z
N MET A 1 41.35 -20.71 -67.63
CA MET A 1 40.58 -19.46 -67.41
C MET A 1 39.38 -19.85 -66.53
N LYS A 2 39.08 -19.32 -65.35
CA LYS A 2 39.31 -18.00 -64.72
C LYS A 2 39.44 -18.18 -63.19
N ARG A 3 40.33 -17.41 -62.55
CA ARG A 3 40.32 -17.17 -61.09
C ARG A 3 39.19 -16.19 -60.77
N VAL A 4 38.37 -16.49 -59.74
CA VAL A 4 37.40 -15.55 -59.19
C VAL A 4 38.09 -14.74 -58.08
N LYS A 5 38.16 -13.42 -58.26
CA LYS A 5 38.62 -12.46 -57.26
C LYS A 5 37.46 -12.17 -56.29
N LEU A 6 37.74 -12.17 -54.98
CA LEU A 6 36.90 -11.57 -53.96
C LEU A 6 37.34 -10.11 -53.78
N ASP A 7 36.43 -9.17 -54.02
CA ASP A 7 36.60 -7.75 -53.67
C ASP A 7 36.12 -7.50 -52.22
N PRO A 8 36.82 -6.66 -51.43
CA PRO A 8 36.39 -6.34 -50.07
C PRO A 8 35.32 -5.24 -50.08
N LEU A 9 34.12 -5.60 -49.63
CA LEU A 9 32.95 -4.72 -49.43
C LEU A 9 33.07 -3.87 -48.16
N VAL A 10 34.03 -2.93 -48.08
CA VAL A 10 33.90 -1.78 -47.15
C VAL A 10 34.61 -0.55 -47.73
N PRO A 11 33.93 0.59 -47.94
CA PRO A 11 34.59 1.82 -48.41
C PRO A 11 35.53 2.37 -47.34
N VAL A 12 36.76 2.73 -47.75
CA VAL A 12 37.85 3.29 -46.92
C VAL A 12 37.42 4.50 -46.06
N THR A 13 36.34 5.18 -46.43
CA THR A 13 35.76 6.31 -45.68
C THR A 13 35.00 5.90 -44.42
N ARG A 14 34.34 4.72 -44.38
CA ARG A 14 33.64 4.25 -43.17
C ARG A 14 34.58 3.73 -42.10
N LEU A 15 35.71 3.14 -42.49
CA LEU A 15 36.74 2.69 -41.55
C LEU A 15 37.38 3.85 -40.79
N LYS A 16 37.62 4.98 -41.49
CA LYS A 16 38.16 6.21 -40.89
C LYS A 16 37.16 6.88 -39.93
N LEU A 17 35.86 6.79 -40.22
CA LEU A 17 34.81 7.31 -39.33
C LEU A 17 34.73 6.48 -38.03
N ILE A 18 34.79 5.15 -38.13
CA ILE A 18 34.79 4.25 -36.97
C ILE A 18 36.05 4.47 -36.13
N GLN A 19 37.21 4.62 -36.76
CA GLN A 19 38.45 4.95 -36.04
C GLN A 19 38.36 6.30 -35.32
N GLY A 20 37.73 7.32 -35.93
CA GLY A 20 37.50 8.62 -35.31
C GLY A 20 36.55 8.58 -34.10
N LEU A 21 35.48 7.78 -34.18
CA LEU A 21 34.55 7.59 -33.05
C LEU A 21 35.21 6.84 -31.90
N MET A 22 36.04 5.83 -32.21
CA MET A 22 36.79 5.08 -31.20
C MET A 22 37.85 5.93 -30.49
N THR A 23 38.54 6.83 -31.21
CA THR A 23 39.47 7.78 -30.57
C THR A 23 38.73 8.81 -29.72
N LEU A 24 37.55 9.28 -30.13
CA LEU A 24 36.74 10.20 -29.32
C LEU A 24 36.27 9.56 -28.00
N LEU A 25 35.83 8.29 -28.06
CA LEU A 25 35.45 7.50 -26.89
C LEU A 25 36.63 7.30 -25.94
N LEU A 26 37.82 7.02 -26.49
CA LEU A 26 39.02 6.80 -25.69
C LEU A 26 39.48 8.10 -25.00
N VAL A 27 39.39 9.26 -25.68
CA VAL A 27 39.68 10.57 -25.09
C VAL A 27 38.68 10.91 -23.98
N TYR A 28 37.39 10.61 -24.18
CA TYR A 28 36.36 10.80 -23.16
C TYR A 28 36.64 9.97 -21.89
N LEU A 29 36.98 8.70 -22.03
CA LEU A 29 37.35 7.83 -20.91
C LEU A 29 38.64 8.30 -20.20
N LEU A 30 39.59 8.86 -20.96
CA LEU A 30 40.81 9.46 -20.40
C LEU A 30 40.52 10.73 -19.60
N PHE A 31 39.57 11.56 -20.04
CA PHE A 31 39.12 12.73 -19.27
C PHE A 31 38.36 12.34 -18.00
N MET A 32 37.52 11.30 -18.06
CA MET A 32 36.79 10.79 -16.89
C MET A 32 37.73 10.15 -15.85
N SER A 33 38.83 9.53 -16.29
CA SER A 33 39.82 8.94 -15.37
C SER A 33 40.81 9.96 -14.78
N LEU A 34 40.96 11.14 -15.39
CA LEU A 34 41.82 12.22 -14.90
C LEU A 34 41.09 13.24 -14.00
N GLN A 35 39.76 13.14 -13.84
CA GLN A 35 38.96 14.06 -13.02
C GLN A 35 38.63 13.56 -11.61
N ILE A 36 39.59 12.97 -10.89
CA ILE A 36 39.59 12.92 -9.41
C ILE A 36 41.05 13.00 -8.96
N PRO A 37 41.54 14.15 -8.45
CA PRO A 37 41.29 14.50 -7.04
C PRO A 37 41.22 16.01 -6.74
N LEU A 38 40.59 16.34 -5.59
CA LEU A 38 40.45 17.64 -4.86
C LEU A 38 38.94 17.93 -4.72
N ILE A 39 38.26 17.49 -3.66
CA ILE A 39 38.31 18.09 -2.31
C ILE A 39 37.82 17.01 -1.34
N PHE A 40 38.70 16.44 -0.51
CA PHE A 40 38.37 15.98 0.85
C PHE A 40 39.68 15.67 1.58
N LYS A 41 40.22 16.67 2.29
CA LYS A 41 41.08 16.47 3.46
C LYS A 41 41.08 17.71 4.33
N THR A 42 40.47 17.60 5.51
CA THR A 42 40.99 17.97 6.85
C THR A 42 39.88 17.56 7.86
N GLY A 43 40.13 16.89 8.98
CA GLY A 43 41.39 16.62 9.64
C GLY A 43 41.40 15.31 10.45
N ASN A 44 42.56 14.66 10.31
CA ASN A 44 43.31 13.76 11.18
C ASN A 44 42.86 13.54 12.63
N GLY A 45 43.05 12.27 13.04
CA GLY A 45 43.38 11.87 14.40
C GLY A 45 43.71 10.38 14.51
N PHE A 46 44.76 9.91 13.83
CA PHE A 46 45.35 8.58 14.05
C PHE A 46 46.40 8.64 15.17
N VAL A 47 46.39 7.70 16.11
CA VAL A 47 47.59 6.95 16.57
C VAL A 47 47.16 5.51 16.94
N PRO A 48 47.91 4.45 16.54
CA PRO A 48 47.54 3.04 16.73
C PRO A 48 48.33 2.31 17.84
N VAL A 49 47.88 1.07 18.12
CA VAL A 49 48.61 -0.17 18.52
C VAL A 49 48.07 -0.88 19.78
N ASP A 50 47.64 -2.14 19.54
CA ASP A 50 47.60 -3.38 20.33
C ASP A 50 47.45 -3.36 21.86
N GLN A 51 46.43 -4.07 22.37
CA GLN A 51 46.57 -5.34 23.13
C GLN A 51 45.23 -5.75 23.76
N ALA A 52 44.88 -7.02 23.61
CA ALA A 52 43.75 -7.67 24.27
C ALA A 52 44.01 -7.85 25.77
N LEU A 53 42.97 -7.67 26.61
CA LEU A 53 42.57 -8.44 27.81
C LEU A 53 41.27 -7.83 28.41
N PRO A 54 40.46 -8.57 29.20
CA PRO A 54 39.00 -8.39 29.22
C PRO A 54 38.38 -7.90 30.55
N MET A 55 37.10 -7.44 30.45
CA MET A 55 36.05 -7.31 31.51
C MET A 55 36.17 -6.09 32.48
N PRO A 56 35.07 -5.49 33.02
CA PRO A 56 33.96 -6.21 33.69
C PRO A 56 32.52 -5.67 33.57
N ARG A 57 31.59 -6.58 33.90
CA ARG A 57 30.13 -6.40 34.11
C ARG A 57 29.79 -5.28 35.11
N PRO A 58 28.67 -4.55 34.94
CA PRO A 58 28.09 -3.76 36.02
C PRO A 58 27.14 -4.59 36.91
N ARG A 59 27.29 -4.47 38.23
CA ARG A 59 26.30 -4.86 39.24
C ARG A 59 25.48 -3.63 39.68
N PRO A 60 24.24 -3.81 40.14
CA PRO A 60 23.27 -2.73 40.34
C PRO A 60 23.38 -2.11 41.74
N LEU A 61 23.13 -0.79 41.85
CA LEU A 61 23.05 -0.07 43.13
C LEU A 61 21.61 0.39 43.41
N LEU A 62 20.97 -0.39 44.28
CA LEU A 62 20.23 -0.01 45.49
C LEU A 62 19.60 1.41 45.53
N VAL A 63 18.27 1.47 45.43
CA VAL A 63 17.45 2.61 45.87
C VAL A 63 17.24 2.50 47.38
N LYS A 64 17.67 3.52 48.14
CA LYS A 64 17.29 3.73 49.54
C LYS A 64 15.99 4.53 49.57
N ASN A 65 14.98 3.97 50.23
CA ASN A 65 13.83 4.70 50.77
C ASN A 65 14.29 5.46 52.02
N ASP A 66 13.96 6.74 52.11
CA ASP A 66 13.86 7.43 53.39
C ASP A 66 12.60 8.31 53.37
N GLU A 67 11.65 7.93 54.22
CA GLU A 67 10.51 8.73 54.65
C GLU A 67 10.98 9.75 55.69
N SER A 68 10.60 11.02 55.52
CA SER A 68 10.52 11.96 56.64
C SER A 68 9.65 13.16 56.28
N GLU A 69 8.44 13.22 56.86
CA GLU A 69 7.77 14.49 57.19
C GLU A 69 8.54 15.17 58.34
N PRO A 70 8.59 16.52 58.39
CA PRO A 70 7.71 17.19 59.36
C PRO A 70 7.23 18.62 59.00
N LYS A 71 6.01 18.91 59.50
CA LYS A 71 5.54 20.12 60.20
C LYS A 71 5.22 21.43 59.44
N LEU A 72 3.92 21.76 59.58
CA LEU A 72 3.22 23.05 59.56
C LEU A 72 4.02 24.24 60.13
N LEU A 73 4.09 25.36 59.39
CA LEU A 73 3.95 26.71 59.94
C LEU A 73 3.57 27.75 58.86
N ASP A 74 2.50 28.50 59.18
CA ASP A 74 2.04 29.85 58.76
C ASP A 74 1.94 30.33 57.30
N LYS A 75 0.73 30.84 56.99
CA LYS A 75 0.37 31.67 55.83
C LYS A 75 0.85 33.11 56.01
N PRO A 76 1.08 33.84 54.91
CA PRO A 76 0.20 34.98 54.65
C PRO A 76 -0.33 35.11 53.21
N ARG A 77 -1.59 35.57 53.19
CA ARG A 77 -2.37 36.33 52.20
C ARG A 77 -2.00 36.37 50.69
N VAL A 78 -3.01 35.93 49.93
CA VAL A 78 -3.61 36.53 48.71
C VAL A 78 -2.70 36.72 47.50
N SER A 79 -2.83 35.80 46.54
CA SER A 79 -2.64 36.07 45.12
C SER A 79 -3.58 35.19 44.30
N HIS A 80 -4.12 35.78 43.23
CA HIS A 80 -5.24 35.38 42.39
C HIS A 80 -5.39 33.88 42.11
N ARG A 81 -6.60 33.35 42.39
CA ARG A 81 -7.08 32.07 41.85
C ARG A 81 -7.10 32.13 40.33
N SER A 82 -6.17 31.44 39.69
CA SER A 82 -6.34 30.97 38.31
C SER A 82 -7.46 29.91 38.30
N PRO A 83 -8.36 29.89 37.29
CA PRO A 83 -9.37 28.85 37.20
C PRO A 83 -8.67 27.50 37.00
N GLY A 84 -9.09 26.49 37.77
CA GLY A 84 -8.55 25.13 37.69
C GLY A 84 -8.57 24.60 36.25
N ARG A 85 -7.43 24.09 35.79
CA ARG A 85 -7.29 23.43 34.49
C ARG A 85 -8.22 22.22 34.43
N ARG A 86 -9.30 22.33 33.65
CA ARG A 86 -10.11 21.17 33.23
C ARG A 86 -9.24 20.22 32.42
N MET A 87 -9.35 18.93 32.73
CA MET A 87 -8.82 17.84 31.91
C MET A 87 -9.33 18.02 30.47
N ARG A 88 -8.44 17.98 29.46
CA ARG A 88 -8.87 18.09 28.06
C ARG A 88 -9.63 16.82 27.69
N GLU A 89 -10.93 16.97 27.47
CA GLU A 89 -11.81 15.86 27.12
C GLU A 89 -11.53 15.42 25.68
N THR A 90 -11.42 14.12 25.45
CA THR A 90 -11.23 13.54 24.12
C THR A 90 -12.47 13.82 23.28
N LYS A 91 -12.41 14.82 22.40
CA LYS A 91 -13.51 15.08 21.45
C LYS A 91 -13.56 13.95 20.43
N ARG A 92 -14.68 13.24 20.40
CA ARG A 92 -14.92 12.12 19.47
C ARG A 92 -15.35 12.60 18.08
N LEU A 93 -15.93 13.79 18.01
CA LEU A 93 -16.40 14.42 16.78
C LEU A 93 -15.54 15.64 16.47
N SER A 94 -15.18 15.79 15.20
CA SER A 94 -14.55 17.02 14.70
C SER A 94 -15.54 18.19 14.80
N ALA A 95 -15.12 19.29 15.43
CA ALA A 95 -16.00 20.44 15.70
C ALA A 95 -16.13 21.36 14.48
N LEU A 96 -15.16 21.33 13.56
CA LEU A 96 -15.05 22.19 12.40
C LEU A 96 -16.32 22.22 11.52
N PHE A 97 -17.03 21.10 11.44
CA PHE A 97 -18.08 20.88 10.44
C PHE A 97 -19.51 21.01 10.98
N PHE A 98 -19.68 21.47 12.23
CA PHE A 98 -21.03 21.69 12.76
C PHE A 98 -21.66 23.00 12.28
N ASN A 99 -20.86 24.00 11.89
CA ASN A 99 -21.38 25.29 11.43
C ASN A 99 -21.65 25.30 9.92
N GLU A 100 -22.92 25.17 9.55
CA GLU A 100 -23.38 25.13 8.15
C GLU A 100 -23.09 26.43 7.39
N SER A 101 -23.03 27.55 8.11
CA SER A 101 -22.78 28.88 7.52
C SER A 101 -21.41 28.97 6.84
N ILE A 102 -20.47 28.08 7.16
CA ILE A 102 -19.14 28.01 6.54
C ILE A 102 -19.26 27.64 5.04
N PHE A 103 -20.34 26.99 4.61
CA PHE A 103 -20.56 26.58 3.23
C PHE A 103 -21.71 27.32 2.53
N ASP A 104 -22.33 28.31 3.18
CA ASP A 104 -23.55 28.98 2.67
C ASP A 104 -23.29 30.28 1.89
N ALA A 105 -22.07 30.83 1.92
CA ALA A 105 -21.76 32.14 1.35
C ALA A 105 -20.85 32.06 0.10
N VAL A 106 -21.31 31.43 -0.98
CA VAL A 106 -20.68 31.59 -2.30
C VAL A 106 -21.76 31.73 -3.39
N GLY A 107 -22.04 32.99 -3.74
CA GLY A 107 -22.79 33.37 -4.94
C GLY A 107 -21.86 33.78 -6.09
N SER A 108 -20.70 33.14 -6.23
CA SER A 108 -19.81 33.35 -7.38
C SER A 108 -19.71 32.10 -8.23
N VAL A 109 -19.88 32.29 -9.54
CA VAL A 109 -19.74 31.29 -10.59
C VAL A 109 -18.26 30.94 -10.71
N ASP A 110 -17.79 29.96 -9.93
CA ASP A 110 -16.45 29.38 -10.10
C ASP A 110 -16.45 27.91 -9.68
N GLU A 111 -15.63 27.08 -10.31
CA GLU A 111 -15.68 25.60 -10.23
C GLU A 111 -15.27 25.03 -8.86
N PHE A 112 -14.60 25.85 -8.03
CA PHE A 112 -14.47 25.64 -6.58
C PHE A 112 -15.83 25.42 -5.91
N SER A 113 -16.93 25.92 -6.50
CA SER A 113 -18.32 25.65 -6.10
C SER A 113 -18.70 24.17 -6.12
N LEU A 114 -18.12 23.34 -7.00
CA LEU A 114 -18.46 21.91 -7.09
C LEU A 114 -18.00 21.13 -5.87
N LEU A 115 -16.73 21.29 -5.45
CA LEU A 115 -16.21 20.63 -4.25
C LEU A 115 -16.91 21.15 -2.99
N HIS A 116 -17.19 22.45 -2.92
CA HIS A 116 -17.96 23.03 -1.80
C HIS A 116 -19.40 22.50 -1.75
N LYS A 117 -20.05 22.35 -2.90
CA LYS A 117 -21.39 21.76 -3.00
C LYS A 117 -21.38 20.29 -2.60
N ALA A 118 -20.44 19.49 -3.12
CA ALA A 118 -20.26 18.09 -2.74
C ALA A 118 -19.97 17.94 -1.24
N SER A 119 -19.13 18.82 -0.68
CA SER A 119 -18.83 18.88 0.75
C SER A 119 -20.10 19.14 1.57
N LYS A 120 -20.93 20.10 1.13
CA LYS A 120 -22.19 20.44 1.81
C LYS A 120 -23.19 19.28 1.76
N GLU A 121 -23.35 18.64 0.60
CA GLU A 121 -24.23 17.48 0.43
C GLU A 121 -23.78 16.30 1.30
N ALA A 122 -22.48 15.97 1.28
CA ALA A 122 -21.91 14.89 2.09
C ALA A 122 -22.02 15.19 3.60
N LEU A 123 -21.86 16.45 4.01
CA LEU A 123 -22.02 16.87 5.39
C LEU A 123 -23.47 16.74 5.86
N MET A 124 -24.44 17.18 5.05
CA MET A 124 -25.87 17.01 5.38
C MET A 124 -26.25 15.54 5.50
N ALA A 125 -25.84 14.71 4.54
CA ALA A 125 -26.09 13.27 4.56
C ALA A 125 -25.44 12.59 5.78
N GLY A 126 -24.19 12.94 6.08
CA GLY A 126 -23.45 12.40 7.22
C GLY A 126 -24.05 12.80 8.56
N LYS A 127 -24.41 14.08 8.76
CA LYS A 127 -25.08 14.54 9.98
C LYS A 127 -26.38 13.78 10.24
N LYS A 128 -27.24 13.66 9.22
CA LYS A 128 -28.50 12.90 9.34
C LYS A 128 -28.25 11.46 9.76
N LEU A 129 -27.30 10.79 9.10
CA LEU A 129 -26.94 9.40 9.45
C LEU A 129 -26.36 9.29 10.86
N TRP A 130 -25.58 10.28 11.31
CA TRP A 130 -25.04 10.31 12.66
C TRP A 130 -26.14 10.48 13.73
N GLU A 131 -27.10 11.37 13.51
CA GLU A 131 -28.25 11.57 14.40
C GLU A 131 -29.12 10.31 14.50
N GLU A 132 -29.33 9.60 13.39
CA GLU A 132 -29.98 8.28 13.37
C GLU A 132 -29.19 7.27 14.23
N LEU A 133 -27.86 7.21 14.10
CA LEU A 133 -27.01 6.33 14.92
C LEU A 133 -26.96 6.71 16.40
N GLU A 134 -27.20 7.98 16.76
CA GLU A 134 -27.27 8.45 18.14
C GLU A 134 -28.64 8.23 18.78
N SER A 135 -29.71 8.42 18.02
CA SER A 135 -31.10 8.25 18.47
C SER A 135 -31.46 6.79 18.78
N ASP A 136 -30.76 5.82 18.18
CA ASP A 136 -30.91 4.37 18.49
C ASP A 136 -30.39 3.94 19.88
N LYS A 137 -30.07 4.88 20.76
CA LYS A 137 -29.98 4.62 22.20
C LYS A 137 -31.38 4.46 22.80
N ILE A 138 -32.00 3.30 22.58
CA ILE A 138 -32.87 2.50 23.48
C ILE A 138 -33.54 1.41 22.61
N GLN A 139 -32.86 0.28 22.42
CA GLN A 139 -33.44 -1.07 22.59
C GLN A 139 -32.35 -2.12 22.34
N ALA A 140 -31.72 -2.57 23.42
CA ALA A 140 -31.28 -3.95 23.52
C ALA A 140 -32.55 -4.81 23.68
N ASN A 141 -33.21 -5.13 22.57
CA ASN A 141 -34.13 -6.25 22.47
C ASN A 141 -33.59 -7.17 21.37
N PRO A 142 -33.57 -8.51 21.57
CA PRO A 142 -33.24 -9.43 20.50
C PRO A 142 -34.30 -9.21 19.42
N ILE A 143 -33.86 -8.76 18.24
CA ILE A 143 -34.76 -8.42 17.15
C ILE A 143 -35.52 -9.69 16.75
N ILE A 144 -36.78 -9.77 17.16
CA ILE A 144 -37.79 -10.54 16.45
C ILE A 144 -37.97 -9.81 15.13
N VAL A 145 -37.30 -10.31 14.09
CA VAL A 145 -37.42 -9.83 12.72
C VAL A 145 -38.85 -10.08 12.27
N ASN A 146 -39.65 -9.02 12.20
CA ASN A 146 -40.88 -9.05 11.42
C ASN A 146 -40.51 -9.20 9.95
N ARG A 147 -40.63 -10.45 9.47
CA ARG A 147 -40.64 -10.84 8.07
C ARG A 147 -41.61 -9.94 7.31
N ASN A 148 -41.12 -8.97 6.53
CA ASN A 148 -41.71 -8.47 5.28
C ASN A 148 -40.87 -7.33 4.66
N SER A 149 -39.54 -7.49 4.66
CA SER A 149 -38.64 -6.80 3.74
C SER A 149 -37.52 -7.79 3.40
N THR A 150 -37.41 -8.12 2.13
CA THR A 150 -36.45 -9.07 1.58
C THR A 150 -35.11 -8.38 1.40
N ASP A 151 -34.26 -8.35 2.44
CA ASP A 151 -32.79 -8.31 2.28
C ASP A 151 -32.01 -8.48 3.61
N ASN A 152 -32.42 -9.46 4.43
CA ASN A 152 -31.60 -9.96 5.54
C ASN A 152 -31.25 -11.43 5.27
N ARG A 153 -30.39 -11.67 4.28
CA ARG A 153 -29.69 -12.96 4.17
C ARG A 153 -28.42 -12.85 5.00
N THR A 154 -28.40 -13.53 6.14
CA THR A 154 -27.14 -14.09 6.66
C THR A 154 -26.47 -14.81 5.50
N GLU A 155 -25.37 -14.28 4.97
CA GLU A 155 -24.68 -14.88 3.83
C GLU A 155 -24.25 -16.29 4.21
N HIS A 156 -24.91 -17.28 3.60
CA HIS A 156 -24.58 -18.68 3.80
C HIS A 156 -23.25 -18.95 3.10
N CYS A 157 -22.29 -19.54 3.81
CA CYS A 157 -20.99 -19.93 3.25
C CYS A 157 -21.07 -21.35 2.68
N PRO A 158 -21.25 -21.53 1.35
CA PRO A 158 -21.23 -22.86 0.77
C PRO A 158 -19.82 -23.45 0.84
N THR A 159 -19.71 -24.72 1.22
CA THR A 159 -18.44 -25.46 1.27
C THR A 159 -17.89 -25.79 -0.12
N SER A 160 -18.72 -25.69 -1.15
CA SER A 160 -18.36 -25.84 -2.56
C SER A 160 -19.34 -25.10 -3.47
N ILE A 161 -18.85 -24.58 -4.58
CA ILE A 161 -19.64 -23.91 -5.61
C ILE A 161 -19.25 -24.48 -6.97
N THR A 162 -20.24 -24.81 -7.79
CA THR A 162 -20.05 -25.27 -9.17
C THR A 162 -20.83 -24.36 -10.11
N LEU A 163 -20.21 -23.92 -11.20
CA LEU A 163 -20.85 -23.16 -12.26
C LEU A 163 -20.51 -23.76 -13.63
N THR A 164 -21.48 -23.77 -14.52
CA THR A 164 -21.25 -23.99 -15.95
C THR A 164 -20.69 -22.72 -16.60
N GLY A 165 -20.03 -22.87 -17.75
CA GLY A 165 -19.48 -21.74 -18.50
C GLY A 165 -20.52 -20.68 -18.87
N SER A 166 -21.74 -21.09 -19.22
CA SER A 166 -22.84 -20.18 -19.52
C SER A 166 -23.33 -19.42 -18.30
N GLU A 167 -23.46 -20.06 -17.14
CA GLU A 167 -23.81 -19.40 -15.89
C GLU A 167 -22.74 -18.40 -15.45
N PHE A 168 -21.46 -18.76 -15.62
CA PHE A 168 -20.35 -17.88 -15.28
C PHE A 168 -20.28 -16.65 -16.20
N SER A 169 -20.48 -16.83 -17.51
CA SER A 169 -20.56 -15.72 -18.46
C SER A 169 -21.76 -14.79 -18.17
N ALA A 170 -22.92 -15.35 -17.80
CA ALA A 170 -24.10 -14.58 -17.42
C ALA A 170 -23.89 -13.73 -16.14
N ARG A 171 -22.89 -14.08 -15.32
CA ARG A 171 -22.45 -13.30 -14.14
C ARG A 171 -21.30 -12.36 -14.44
N ASN A 172 -21.16 -11.93 -15.70
CA ASN A 172 -20.06 -11.07 -16.16
C ASN A 172 -18.67 -11.65 -15.83
N TRP A 173 -18.52 -12.97 -15.97
CA TRP A 173 -17.27 -13.69 -15.73
C TRP A 173 -16.76 -13.56 -14.28
N MET A 174 -17.67 -13.45 -13.32
CA MET A 174 -17.39 -13.35 -11.90
C MET A 174 -18.07 -14.47 -11.11
N LEU A 175 -17.30 -15.16 -10.28
CA LEU A 175 -17.78 -16.10 -9.27
C LEU A 175 -17.54 -15.48 -7.90
N GLU A 176 -18.61 -15.24 -7.15
CA GLU A 176 -18.52 -14.81 -5.75
C GLU A 176 -18.19 -15.98 -4.83
N LEU A 177 -17.20 -15.77 -3.97
CA LEU A 177 -16.78 -16.66 -2.89
C LEU A 177 -17.14 -15.95 -1.59
N PRO A 178 -18.38 -16.05 -1.09
CA PRO A 178 -18.91 -15.13 -0.09
C PRO A 178 -18.11 -15.10 1.21
N CYS A 179 -17.35 -16.16 1.50
CA CYS A 179 -16.56 -16.33 2.72
C CYS A 179 -15.06 -16.51 2.45
N GLY A 180 -14.63 -16.23 1.22
CA GLY A 180 -13.25 -16.34 0.78
C GLY A 180 -12.74 -17.77 0.66
N LEU A 181 -11.42 -17.92 0.79
CA LEU A 181 -10.71 -19.19 0.79
C LEU A 181 -10.17 -19.51 2.20
N THR A 182 -9.85 -20.77 2.44
CA THR A 182 -9.10 -21.22 3.61
C THR A 182 -7.99 -22.19 3.18
N LEU A 183 -7.14 -22.62 4.11
CA LEU A 183 -6.08 -23.59 3.83
C LEU A 183 -6.68 -24.87 3.22
N GLY A 184 -6.16 -25.31 2.08
CA GLY A 184 -6.65 -26.47 1.34
C GLY A 184 -7.87 -26.19 0.44
N SER A 185 -8.41 -24.96 0.43
CA SER A 185 -9.37 -24.56 -0.60
C SER A 185 -8.74 -24.68 -1.98
N HIS A 186 -9.53 -25.09 -2.96
CA HIS A 186 -9.08 -25.18 -4.34
C HIS A 186 -10.17 -24.75 -5.32
N ILE A 187 -9.73 -24.16 -6.42
CA ILE A 187 -10.56 -23.69 -7.52
C ILE A 187 -10.04 -24.33 -8.80
N THR A 188 -10.92 -25.04 -9.50
CA THR A 188 -10.65 -25.67 -10.79
C THR A 188 -11.44 -24.97 -11.89
N VAL A 189 -10.74 -24.57 -12.94
CA VAL A 189 -11.30 -24.00 -14.17
C VAL A 189 -11.01 -24.93 -15.32
N VAL A 190 -12.07 -25.33 -16.05
CA VAL A 190 -11.95 -26.04 -17.31
C VAL A 190 -12.22 -25.05 -18.43
N GLY A 191 -11.26 -24.89 -19.33
CA GLY A 191 -11.31 -23.87 -20.38
C GLY A 191 -10.54 -24.26 -21.63
N SER A 192 -10.75 -23.50 -22.71
CA SER A 192 -9.97 -23.59 -23.94
C SER A 192 -9.46 -22.19 -24.31
N PRO A 193 -8.14 -21.97 -24.47
CA PRO A 193 -7.64 -20.68 -24.94
C PRO A 193 -8.07 -20.46 -26.39
N ARG A 194 -8.46 -19.24 -26.75
CA ARG A 194 -8.82 -18.90 -28.13
C ARG A 194 -7.57 -18.75 -29.00
N TRP A 195 -7.75 -18.94 -30.29
CA TRP A 195 -6.69 -18.68 -31.28
C TRP A 195 -6.26 -17.22 -31.25
N ALA A 196 -4.98 -16.98 -31.51
CA ALA A 196 -4.47 -15.63 -31.57
C ALA A 196 -5.16 -14.81 -32.65
N HIS A 197 -5.38 -13.55 -32.33
CA HIS A 197 -6.01 -12.56 -33.20
C HIS A 197 -5.10 -11.32 -33.33
N PRO A 198 -5.20 -10.56 -34.42
CA PRO A 198 -4.38 -9.36 -34.61
C PRO A 198 -4.89 -8.19 -33.75
N GLU A 199 -3.99 -7.56 -32.99
CA GLU A 199 -4.26 -6.38 -32.18
C GLU A 199 -3.40 -5.19 -32.63
N LYS A 200 -4.03 -4.03 -32.86
CA LYS A 200 -3.39 -2.79 -33.34
C LYS A 200 -2.75 -1.94 -32.23
N ASP A 201 -3.24 -2.10 -31.01
CA ASP A 201 -2.74 -1.40 -29.81
C ASP A 201 -2.53 -2.41 -28.68
N PRO A 202 -1.54 -3.32 -28.83
CA PRO A 202 -1.33 -4.41 -27.88
C PRO A 202 -0.91 -3.88 -26.50
N LYS A 203 -1.62 -4.32 -25.46
CA LYS A 203 -1.33 -3.91 -24.06
C LYS A 203 -0.12 -4.61 -23.43
N ILE A 204 0.36 -5.69 -24.05
CA ILE A 204 1.38 -6.59 -23.48
C ILE A 204 2.78 -6.47 -24.09
N ALA A 205 2.90 -5.81 -25.24
CA ALA A 205 4.15 -5.58 -25.93
C ALA A 205 4.02 -4.36 -26.85
N SER A 206 5.12 -3.66 -27.12
CA SER A 206 5.15 -2.60 -28.13
C SER A 206 5.33 -3.20 -29.53
N LEU A 207 4.66 -2.62 -30.52
CA LEU A 207 4.87 -2.98 -31.93
C LEU A 207 6.31 -2.67 -32.35
N LEU A 208 6.93 -3.59 -33.09
CA LEU A 208 8.25 -3.37 -33.67
C LEU A 208 8.15 -2.39 -34.86
N GLU A 209 9.26 -1.70 -35.16
CA GLU A 209 9.31 -0.69 -36.22
C GLU A 209 9.00 -1.33 -37.59
N GLY A 210 7.82 -1.03 -38.13
CA GLY A 210 7.31 -1.60 -39.40
C GLY A 210 6.17 -2.61 -39.26
N GLU A 211 5.79 -3.01 -38.05
CA GLU A 211 4.62 -3.85 -37.78
C GLU A 211 3.37 -3.00 -37.50
N ASN A 212 2.24 -3.35 -38.13
CA ASN A 212 0.97 -2.65 -37.94
C ASN A 212 0.05 -3.33 -36.89
N GLU A 213 0.24 -4.63 -36.66
CA GLU A 213 -0.62 -5.48 -35.84
C GLU A 213 0.22 -6.60 -35.20
N LEU A 214 -0.08 -6.96 -33.94
CA LEU A 214 0.55 -8.07 -33.22
C LEU A 214 -0.46 -9.20 -33.00
N MET A 215 -0.06 -10.45 -33.24
CA MET A 215 -0.91 -11.60 -32.95
C MET A 215 -0.90 -11.91 -31.44
N VAL A 216 -2.04 -11.73 -30.78
CA VAL A 216 -2.19 -11.89 -29.32
C VAL A 216 -3.13 -13.04 -29.01
N SER A 217 -2.73 -13.90 -28.06
CA SER A 217 -3.61 -14.85 -27.38
C SER A 217 -3.21 -14.85 -25.91
N GLN A 218 -4.09 -14.31 -25.07
CA GLN A 218 -3.82 -14.12 -23.64
C GLN A 218 -5.12 -14.18 -22.86
N PHE A 219 -5.09 -14.83 -21.70
CA PHE A 219 -6.17 -14.73 -20.74
C PHE A 219 -5.62 -14.51 -19.34
N LEU A 220 -6.47 -14.08 -18.43
CA LEU A 220 -6.15 -13.90 -17.03
C LEU A 220 -7.19 -14.56 -16.14
N MET A 221 -6.74 -14.95 -14.96
CA MET A 221 -7.57 -15.41 -13.86
C MET A 221 -7.13 -14.67 -12.59
N GLU A 222 -8.08 -14.07 -11.90
CA GLU A 222 -7.83 -13.25 -10.72
C GLU A 222 -8.64 -13.73 -9.52
N LEU A 223 -7.97 -13.84 -8.36
CA LEU A 223 -8.64 -13.82 -7.07
C LEU A 223 -8.75 -12.38 -6.60
N GLN A 224 -9.97 -11.92 -6.34
CA GLN A 224 -10.29 -10.53 -6.03
C GLN A 224 -10.93 -10.36 -4.65
N GLY A 225 -10.58 -9.26 -3.98
CA GLY A 225 -11.21 -8.85 -2.72
C GLY A 225 -12.43 -7.95 -2.92
N LEU A 226 -13.54 -8.52 -3.39
CA LEU A 226 -14.77 -7.79 -3.73
C LEU A 226 -15.40 -7.05 -2.54
N LYS A 227 -15.17 -7.53 -1.31
CA LYS A 227 -15.71 -6.94 -0.08
C LYS A 227 -14.72 -6.06 0.67
N THR A 228 -13.49 -5.93 0.18
CA THR A 228 -12.38 -5.32 0.91
C THR A 228 -12.36 -3.79 0.79
N VAL A 229 -12.76 -3.24 -0.36
CA VAL A 229 -12.70 -1.80 -0.64
C VAL A 229 -14.00 -1.33 -1.30
N ASP A 230 -14.53 -0.18 -0.86
CA ASP A 230 -15.69 0.48 -1.46
C ASP A 230 -15.21 1.73 -2.23
N GLY A 231 -15.56 1.84 -3.51
CA GLY A 231 -15.21 3.00 -4.36
C GLY A 231 -13.84 2.93 -5.07
N GLU A 232 -13.08 1.86 -4.87
CA GLU A 232 -11.86 1.54 -5.64
C GLU A 232 -12.00 0.19 -6.37
N ASP A 233 -11.13 -0.06 -7.35
CA ASP A 233 -11.04 -1.39 -7.96
C ASP A 233 -10.63 -2.44 -6.90
N PRO A 234 -11.30 -3.61 -6.83
CA PRO A 234 -11.01 -4.59 -5.80
C PRO A 234 -9.56 -5.08 -5.90
N PRO A 235 -8.85 -5.31 -4.78
CA PRO A 235 -7.49 -5.78 -4.84
C PRO A 235 -7.38 -7.12 -5.57
N ARG A 236 -6.31 -7.30 -6.33
CA ARG A 236 -5.99 -8.56 -7.02
C ARG A 236 -5.07 -9.37 -6.13
N ILE A 237 -5.63 -10.24 -5.31
CA ILE A 237 -4.88 -11.08 -4.35
C ILE A 237 -3.93 -12.03 -5.09
N LEU A 238 -4.42 -12.62 -6.18
CA LEU A 238 -3.64 -13.40 -7.13
C LEU A 238 -4.06 -12.97 -8.53
N HIS A 239 -3.14 -12.43 -9.30
CA HIS A 239 -3.30 -12.17 -10.74
C HIS A 239 -2.46 -13.18 -11.50
N PHE A 240 -3.12 -14.17 -12.11
CA PHE A 240 -2.49 -15.21 -12.91
C PHE A 240 -2.74 -14.93 -14.39
N ASN A 241 -1.69 -14.71 -15.16
CA ASN A 241 -1.78 -14.17 -16.51
C ASN A 241 -0.92 -14.95 -17.53
N PRO A 242 -1.44 -16.06 -18.06
CA PRO A 242 -0.83 -16.78 -19.17
C PRO A 242 -0.90 -15.98 -20.48
N ARG A 243 0.26 -15.74 -21.09
CA ARG A 243 0.41 -15.14 -22.42
C ARG A 243 0.91 -16.21 -23.36
N LEU A 244 0.05 -16.66 -24.27
CA LEU A 244 0.38 -17.71 -25.24
C LEU A 244 1.12 -17.11 -26.44
N LYS A 245 0.72 -15.92 -26.89
CA LYS A 245 1.37 -15.14 -27.97
C LYS A 245 1.27 -13.64 -27.71
N GLY A 246 2.19 -12.89 -28.32
CA GLY A 246 2.21 -11.42 -28.27
C GLY A 246 2.98 -10.83 -27.09
N ASP A 247 3.62 -11.65 -26.26
CA ASP A 247 4.51 -11.14 -25.21
C ASP A 247 5.82 -10.61 -25.81
N TRP A 248 6.39 -9.56 -25.20
CA TRP A 248 7.60 -8.88 -25.66
C TRP A 248 8.84 -9.81 -25.75
N SER A 249 8.86 -10.91 -25.00
CA SER A 249 9.93 -11.93 -25.09
C SER A 249 9.85 -12.77 -26.37
N GLY A 250 8.75 -12.64 -27.13
CA GLY A 250 8.44 -13.47 -28.29
C GLY A 250 8.04 -14.91 -27.93
N LYS A 251 7.88 -15.23 -26.64
CA LYS A 251 7.68 -16.60 -26.15
C LYS A 251 6.47 -16.69 -25.22
N PRO A 252 5.84 -17.88 -25.11
CA PRO A 252 4.79 -18.10 -24.12
C PRO A 252 5.34 -17.95 -22.70
N VAL A 253 4.61 -17.22 -21.86
CA VAL A 253 5.01 -16.90 -20.48
C VAL A 253 3.81 -16.94 -19.56
N ILE A 254 4.03 -17.30 -18.30
CA ILE A 254 3.06 -17.12 -17.23
C ILE A 254 3.57 -16.02 -16.33
N GLU A 255 2.83 -14.92 -16.23
CA GLU A 255 3.11 -13.84 -15.29
C GLU A 255 2.15 -13.90 -14.11
N ILE A 256 2.67 -13.78 -12.90
CA ILE A 256 1.90 -13.84 -11.65
C ILE A 256 2.27 -12.65 -10.79
N ASN A 257 1.27 -11.90 -10.34
CA ASN A 257 1.47 -10.77 -9.45
C ASN A 257 0.29 -10.60 -8.50
N THR A 258 0.35 -9.56 -7.69
CA THR A 258 -0.69 -9.13 -6.76
C THR A 258 -0.82 -7.62 -6.86
N CYS A 259 -2.03 -7.09 -6.71
CA CYS A 259 -2.31 -5.66 -6.74
C CYS A 259 -3.07 -5.25 -5.46
N TYR A 260 -2.48 -4.38 -4.64
CA TYR A 260 -3.08 -3.85 -3.41
C TYR A 260 -3.32 -2.34 -3.58
N ARG A 261 -4.54 -1.85 -3.32
CA ARG A 261 -4.93 -0.44 -3.52
C ARG A 261 -4.44 0.13 -4.86
N MET A 262 -4.68 -0.61 -5.94
CA MET A 262 -4.24 -0.29 -7.31
C MET A 262 -2.72 -0.22 -7.54
N HIS A 263 -1.92 -0.70 -6.58
CA HIS A 263 -0.46 -0.82 -6.69
C HIS A 263 -0.05 -2.27 -6.90
N TRP A 264 0.48 -2.54 -8.09
CA TRP A 264 1.11 -3.81 -8.39
C TRP A 264 2.34 -4.02 -7.53
N GLY A 265 2.50 -5.23 -6.98
CA GLY A 265 3.71 -5.55 -6.25
C GLY A 265 4.94 -5.47 -7.16
N ARG A 266 6.04 -4.98 -6.59
CA ARG A 266 7.22 -4.48 -7.30
C ARG A 266 7.86 -5.47 -8.28
N THR A 267 7.89 -6.76 -7.93
CA THR A 267 8.58 -7.80 -8.69
C THR A 267 7.58 -8.89 -9.10
N PRO A 268 7.00 -8.90 -10.31
CA PRO A 268 6.13 -10.00 -10.73
C PRO A 268 6.92 -11.32 -10.80
N LEU A 269 6.29 -12.45 -10.44
CA LEU A 269 6.84 -13.77 -10.72
C LEU A 269 6.57 -14.10 -12.19
N ARG A 270 7.61 -14.45 -12.93
CA ARG A 270 7.50 -14.68 -14.37
C ARG A 270 8.14 -16.01 -14.73
N CYS A 271 7.32 -16.97 -15.13
CA CYS A 271 7.77 -18.30 -15.51
C CYS A 271 7.90 -18.35 -17.05
N GLU A 272 9.14 -18.40 -17.54
CA GLU A 272 9.49 -18.38 -18.97
C GLU A 272 9.93 -19.74 -19.54
N GLY A 273 9.78 -20.80 -18.73
CA GLY A 273 10.16 -22.17 -19.08
C GLY A 273 11.44 -22.68 -18.43
N TRP A 274 12.09 -21.86 -17.59
CA TRP A 274 13.16 -22.30 -16.72
C TRP A 274 12.59 -22.71 -15.36
N SER A 275 13.16 -23.77 -14.76
CA SER A 275 12.87 -24.06 -13.36
C SER A 275 13.53 -23.01 -12.48
N SER A 276 12.84 -22.55 -11.44
CA SER A 276 13.48 -21.74 -10.38
C SER A 276 14.61 -22.57 -9.73
N ASP A 277 15.72 -21.93 -9.39
CA ASP A 277 16.88 -22.60 -8.80
C ASP A 277 16.48 -23.37 -7.52
N THR A 278 17.12 -24.51 -7.26
CA THR A 278 16.91 -25.26 -6.01
C THR A 278 17.45 -24.52 -4.79
N ASP A 279 18.36 -23.56 -5.00
CA ASP A 279 18.85 -22.64 -3.97
C ASP A 279 17.92 -21.44 -3.75
N GLU A 280 16.92 -21.22 -4.62
CA GLU A 280 15.85 -20.26 -4.36
C GLU A 280 14.83 -20.83 -3.36
N GLU A 281 14.26 -19.97 -2.53
CA GLU A 281 13.19 -20.39 -1.62
C GLU A 281 11.99 -20.98 -2.37
N THR A 282 11.67 -22.22 -2.01
CA THR A 282 10.44 -22.94 -2.39
C THR A 282 9.21 -22.39 -1.67
N VAL A 283 8.02 -22.74 -2.15
CA VAL A 283 6.74 -22.50 -1.47
C VAL A 283 6.14 -23.85 -1.13
N ASP A 284 6.01 -24.18 0.16
CA ASP A 284 5.55 -25.50 0.64
C ASP A 284 6.37 -26.67 0.05
N GLY A 285 7.67 -26.44 -0.16
CA GLY A 285 8.58 -27.40 -0.80
C GLY A 285 8.39 -27.56 -2.31
N GLN A 286 7.55 -26.75 -2.95
CA GLN A 286 7.38 -26.69 -4.41
C GLN A 286 8.20 -25.55 -5.01
N VAL A 287 8.71 -25.76 -6.23
CA VAL A 287 9.42 -24.74 -7.00
C VAL A 287 8.49 -23.60 -7.40
N LYS A 288 9.01 -22.37 -7.53
CA LYS A 288 8.21 -21.23 -7.97
C LYS A 288 7.83 -21.32 -9.43
N CYS A 289 8.74 -21.82 -10.28
CA CYS A 289 8.47 -22.09 -11.69
C CYS A 289 8.98 -23.48 -12.06
N GLU A 290 8.15 -24.23 -12.79
CA GLU A 290 8.54 -25.50 -13.39
C GLU A 290 9.19 -25.30 -14.76
N ARG A 291 10.05 -26.25 -15.14
CA ARG A 291 10.64 -26.27 -16.48
C ARG A 291 9.61 -26.73 -17.52
N TRP A 292 9.61 -26.06 -18.68
CA TRP A 292 8.93 -26.53 -19.89
C TRP A 292 9.79 -26.33 -21.15
N LEU A 293 9.53 -27.14 -22.16
CA LEU A 293 10.21 -27.16 -23.46
C LEU A 293 10.09 -25.81 -24.15
N ARG A 294 11.21 -25.35 -24.71
CA ARG A 294 11.30 -24.14 -25.52
C ARG A 294 11.61 -24.54 -26.96
N ASP A 295 11.12 -23.78 -27.93
CA ASP A 295 11.40 -24.02 -29.35
C ASP A 295 12.90 -23.90 -29.70
N ASP A 296 13.69 -23.22 -28.85
CA ASP A 296 15.15 -23.06 -28.98
C ASP A 296 15.96 -24.10 -28.19
N ASP A 297 15.33 -25.07 -27.52
CA ASP A 297 16.09 -26.11 -26.82
C ASP A 297 16.87 -26.93 -27.87
N PRO A 298 18.22 -27.00 -27.79
CA PRO A 298 18.97 -27.85 -28.69
C PRO A 298 18.46 -29.28 -28.50
N TYR A 299 17.93 -29.87 -29.57
CA TYR A 299 17.58 -31.29 -29.59
C TYR A 299 18.75 -32.06 -28.95
N PRO A 300 18.51 -32.87 -27.90
CA PRO A 300 19.54 -33.76 -27.43
C PRO A 300 19.78 -34.77 -28.54
N GLU A 301 20.76 -34.49 -29.42
CA GLU A 301 21.41 -35.52 -30.20
C GLU A 301 22.15 -36.43 -29.21
N ASP A 302 21.38 -37.34 -28.62
CA ASP A 302 21.90 -38.48 -27.89
C ASP A 302 22.68 -39.34 -28.91
N SER A 303 23.95 -39.00 -29.11
CA SER A 303 24.87 -39.85 -29.87
C SER A 303 24.83 -41.24 -29.23
N LYS A 304 24.72 -42.30 -30.04
CA LYS A 304 24.68 -43.69 -29.54
C LYS A 304 25.88 -44.02 -28.63
N ALA A 305 26.98 -43.26 -28.74
CA ALA A 305 28.15 -43.37 -27.87
C ALA A 305 27.88 -42.90 -26.43
N THR A 306 27.03 -41.91 -26.18
CA THR A 306 26.74 -41.41 -24.82
C THR A 306 25.84 -42.37 -24.03
N ARG A 307 24.97 -43.14 -24.72
CA ARG A 307 24.10 -44.15 -24.11
C ARG A 307 24.84 -45.33 -23.49
N TRP A 308 26.00 -45.71 -24.03
CA TRP A 308 26.78 -46.84 -23.51
C TRP A 308 27.48 -46.50 -22.19
N LEU A 309 27.89 -45.23 -22.03
CA LEU A 309 28.74 -44.75 -20.93
C LEU A 309 27.89 -44.55 -19.68
N ASN A 310 26.67 -44.04 -19.85
CA ASN A 310 25.71 -43.87 -18.77
C ASN A 310 25.17 -45.21 -18.25
N ARG A 311 25.24 -46.29 -19.03
CA ARG A 311 24.86 -47.65 -18.62
C ARG A 311 25.90 -48.33 -17.72
N LEU A 312 27.17 -47.91 -17.81
CA LEU A 312 28.28 -48.47 -17.03
C LEU A 312 28.44 -47.86 -15.64
N ILE A 313 27.92 -46.64 -15.41
CA ILE A 313 28.22 -45.86 -14.20
C ILE A 313 27.10 -45.89 -13.14
N GLY A 314 25.98 -46.60 -13.37
CA GLY A 314 24.97 -46.82 -12.32
C GLY A 314 24.38 -45.54 -11.71
N ARG A 315 24.43 -44.39 -12.41
CA ARG A 315 23.72 -43.18 -11.98
C ARG A 315 22.22 -43.43 -12.11
N LYS A 316 21.48 -43.27 -11.00
CA LYS A 316 20.02 -43.13 -11.04
C LYS A 316 19.70 -42.01 -12.04
N LYS A 317 19.02 -42.38 -13.12
CA LYS A 317 18.53 -41.44 -14.12
C LYS A 317 17.29 -40.78 -13.52
N GLU A 318 17.41 -39.57 -12.99
CA GLU A 318 16.24 -38.70 -12.95
C GLU A 318 15.88 -38.42 -14.41
N ILE A 319 14.75 -38.97 -14.85
CA ILE A 319 14.23 -38.70 -16.18
C ILE A 319 13.60 -37.31 -16.06
N ASP A 320 14.35 -36.28 -16.43
CA ASP A 320 13.84 -34.92 -16.60
C ASP A 320 12.85 -34.94 -17.78
N TYR A 321 11.57 -35.24 -17.49
CA TYR A 321 10.51 -35.18 -18.48
C TYR A 321 10.29 -33.71 -18.82
N GLN A 322 10.77 -33.29 -19.98
CA GLN A 322 10.54 -31.94 -20.50
C GLN A 322 9.16 -31.91 -21.18
N TRP A 323 8.31 -30.98 -20.76
CA TRP A 323 6.92 -30.88 -21.20
C TRP A 323 6.67 -29.55 -21.91
N PRO A 324 5.74 -29.47 -22.88
CA PRO A 324 5.42 -28.20 -23.53
C PRO A 324 4.75 -27.20 -22.58
N PHE A 325 4.66 -25.94 -23.03
CA PHE A 325 3.88 -24.89 -22.36
C PHE A 325 2.45 -25.40 -22.05
N PRO A 326 1.92 -25.16 -20.82
CA PRO A 326 0.71 -25.84 -20.35
C PRO A 326 -0.59 -25.43 -21.04
N PHE A 327 -0.59 -24.33 -21.80
CA PHE A 327 -1.77 -23.83 -22.52
C PHE A 327 -1.55 -23.85 -24.03
N VAL A 328 -2.52 -24.37 -24.78
CA VAL A 328 -2.43 -24.45 -26.24
C VAL A 328 -3.75 -23.96 -26.84
N GLU A 329 -3.65 -23.07 -27.83
CA GLU A 329 -4.81 -22.51 -28.55
C GLU A 329 -5.76 -23.62 -29.04
N GLY A 330 -7.05 -23.46 -28.75
CA GLY A 330 -8.12 -24.39 -29.12
C GLY A 330 -8.16 -25.71 -28.35
N LYS A 331 -7.21 -25.98 -27.44
CA LYS A 331 -7.18 -27.21 -26.63
C LYS A 331 -7.72 -26.97 -25.22
N LEU A 332 -8.42 -27.98 -24.70
CA LEU A 332 -8.90 -27.98 -23.33
C LEU A 332 -7.74 -28.05 -22.33
N PHE A 333 -7.83 -27.25 -21.27
CA PHE A 333 -7.03 -27.37 -20.06
C PHE A 333 -7.91 -27.55 -18.83
N VAL A 334 -7.32 -28.12 -17.78
CA VAL A 334 -7.89 -28.18 -16.43
C VAL A 334 -6.91 -27.48 -15.49
N LEU A 335 -7.19 -26.22 -15.18
CA LEU A 335 -6.38 -25.39 -14.30
C LEU A 335 -6.91 -25.53 -12.88
N THR A 336 -6.04 -25.81 -11.91
CA THR A 336 -6.41 -25.87 -10.49
C THR A 336 -5.48 -24.98 -9.68
N VAL A 337 -6.05 -24.05 -8.92
CA VAL A 337 -5.35 -23.24 -7.93
C VAL A 337 -5.71 -23.76 -6.55
N SER A 338 -4.70 -24.10 -5.76
CA SER A 338 -4.85 -24.61 -4.39
C SER A 338 -4.19 -23.67 -3.39
N ALA A 339 -4.85 -23.40 -2.27
CA ALA A 339 -4.30 -22.63 -1.16
C ALA A 339 -3.45 -23.54 -0.25
N GLY A 340 -2.13 -23.38 -0.30
CA GLY A 340 -1.15 -24.03 0.55
C GLY A 340 -0.91 -23.28 1.88
N LEU A 341 0.13 -23.66 2.61
CA LEU A 341 0.47 -23.01 3.88
C LEU A 341 1.30 -21.74 3.64
N GLU A 342 2.19 -21.77 2.65
CA GLU A 342 3.10 -20.67 2.29
C GLU A 342 2.66 -19.92 1.03
N GLY A 343 1.78 -20.47 0.20
CA GLY A 343 1.32 -19.78 -1.01
C GLY A 343 0.23 -20.49 -1.83
N TYR A 344 -0.01 -19.98 -3.03
CA TYR A 344 -0.92 -20.58 -4.01
C TYR A 344 -0.14 -21.54 -4.92
N HIS A 345 -0.64 -22.77 -5.05
CA HIS A 345 -0.08 -23.76 -5.97
C HIS A 345 -0.98 -23.91 -7.18
N ILE A 346 -0.39 -23.81 -8.37
CA ILE A 346 -1.12 -23.83 -9.63
C ILE A 346 -0.73 -25.10 -10.38
N SER A 347 -1.74 -25.88 -10.75
CA SER A 347 -1.61 -27.14 -11.50
C SER A 347 -2.44 -27.10 -12.78
N VAL A 348 -1.92 -27.62 -13.89
CA VAL A 348 -2.65 -27.77 -15.16
C VAL A 348 -2.61 -29.22 -15.60
N GLY A 349 -3.78 -29.81 -15.86
CA GLY A 349 -3.90 -31.23 -16.20
C GLY A 349 -3.43 -32.17 -15.07
N GLY A 350 -3.52 -31.70 -13.82
CA GLY A 350 -3.04 -32.43 -12.64
C GLY A 350 -1.53 -32.34 -12.39
N ARG A 351 -0.78 -31.61 -13.23
CA ARG A 351 0.65 -31.36 -13.03
C ARG A 351 0.88 -29.96 -12.48
N HIS A 352 1.68 -29.85 -11.43
CA HIS A 352 2.16 -28.58 -10.89
C HIS A 352 2.94 -27.80 -11.97
N ILE A 353 2.72 -26.49 -12.08
CA ILE A 353 3.44 -25.61 -13.02
C ILE A 353 4.14 -24.43 -12.33
N THR A 354 3.59 -23.93 -11.23
CA THR A 354 4.12 -22.76 -10.54
C THR A 354 3.48 -22.64 -9.17
N SER A 355 4.29 -22.17 -8.22
CA SER A 355 3.85 -21.81 -6.88
C SER A 355 4.17 -20.35 -6.61
N PHE A 356 3.16 -19.62 -6.15
CA PHE A 356 3.27 -18.20 -5.86
C PHE A 356 3.13 -17.98 -4.35
N PRO A 357 4.18 -17.50 -3.65
CA PRO A 357 4.13 -17.30 -2.21
C PRO A 357 3.07 -16.25 -1.85
N TYR A 358 2.43 -16.42 -0.69
CA TYR A 358 1.53 -15.38 -0.19
C TYR A 358 2.29 -14.08 -0.04
N ARG A 359 1.86 -13.05 -0.77
CA ARG A 359 2.39 -11.72 -0.55
C ARG A 359 1.82 -11.17 0.74
N THR A 360 2.73 -10.61 1.52
CA THR A 360 2.41 -9.95 2.78
C THR A 360 1.35 -8.89 2.51
N GLY A 361 0.14 -9.15 2.98
CA GLY A 361 -0.96 -8.20 2.89
C GLY A 361 -2.31 -8.69 2.44
N PHE A 362 -2.38 -9.95 2.06
CA PHE A 362 -3.63 -10.61 1.80
C PHE A 362 -3.77 -11.81 2.72
N VAL A 363 -5.01 -12.05 3.15
CA VAL A 363 -5.40 -13.31 3.78
C VAL A 363 -6.28 -14.10 2.81
N LEU A 364 -6.36 -15.42 2.99
CA LEU A 364 -7.10 -16.28 2.08
C LEU A 364 -8.59 -15.92 2.05
N GLU A 365 -9.09 -15.46 3.18
CA GLU A 365 -10.49 -15.12 3.40
C GLU A 365 -10.90 -13.83 2.69
N GLU A 366 -9.94 -13.00 2.28
CA GLU A 366 -10.20 -11.82 1.44
C GLU A 366 -10.44 -12.20 -0.02
N ALA A 367 -10.12 -13.42 -0.46
CA ALA A 367 -10.35 -13.88 -1.83
C ALA A 367 -11.83 -14.17 -2.08
N THR A 368 -12.66 -13.13 -2.05
CA THR A 368 -14.12 -13.22 -2.12
C THR A 368 -14.69 -13.25 -3.54
N GLY A 369 -13.84 -13.20 -4.55
CA GLY A 369 -14.24 -13.27 -5.96
C GLY A 369 -13.20 -13.98 -6.82
N LEU A 370 -13.67 -14.73 -7.81
CA LEU A 370 -12.87 -15.27 -8.90
C LEU A 370 -13.33 -14.62 -10.21
N TYR A 371 -12.42 -13.93 -10.88
CA TYR A 371 -12.66 -13.25 -12.14
C TYR A 371 -11.80 -13.86 -13.25
N LEU A 372 -12.37 -14.05 -14.44
CA LEU A 372 -11.61 -14.47 -15.63
C LEU A 372 -11.91 -13.53 -16.80
N ASN A 373 -10.88 -13.23 -17.59
CA ASN A 373 -11.03 -12.36 -18.77
C ASN A 373 -9.98 -12.71 -19.84
N GLY A 374 -10.16 -12.18 -21.04
CA GLY A 374 -9.29 -12.38 -22.19
C GLY A 374 -9.68 -13.58 -23.05
N ASP A 375 -8.72 -14.09 -23.80
CA ASP A 375 -8.83 -15.10 -24.86
C ASP A 375 -9.00 -16.52 -24.33
N VAL A 376 -10.07 -16.75 -23.58
CA VAL A 376 -10.43 -18.06 -23.04
C VAL A 376 -11.94 -18.31 -23.12
N ASP A 377 -12.29 -19.52 -23.55
CA ASP A 377 -13.64 -20.05 -23.48
C ASP A 377 -13.74 -20.93 -22.22
N VAL A 378 -14.55 -20.51 -21.25
CA VAL A 378 -14.72 -21.23 -19.98
C VAL A 378 -15.86 -22.23 -20.12
N HIS A 379 -15.60 -23.50 -19.81
CA HIS A 379 -16.58 -24.59 -19.87
C HIS A 379 -17.22 -24.86 -18.51
N SER A 380 -16.44 -24.85 -17.44
CA SER A 380 -16.94 -25.06 -16.08
C SER A 380 -15.97 -24.54 -15.03
N ILE A 381 -16.50 -24.16 -13.87
CA ILE A 381 -15.74 -23.76 -12.69
C ILE A 381 -16.23 -24.57 -11.50
N PHE A 382 -15.28 -25.02 -10.68
CA PHE A 382 -15.54 -25.73 -9.44
C PHE A 382 -14.66 -25.17 -8.33
N ALA A 383 -15.26 -24.66 -7.27
CA ALA A 383 -14.56 -24.23 -6.07
C ALA A 383 -14.99 -25.14 -4.91
N ALA A 384 -14.03 -25.67 -4.15
CA ALA A 384 -14.32 -26.62 -3.07
C ALA A 384 -13.34 -26.49 -1.91
N SER A 385 -13.66 -27.20 -0.82
CA SER A 385 -13.02 -27.04 0.48
C SER A 385 -13.04 -25.58 0.94
N LEU A 386 -14.14 -24.88 0.65
CA LEU A 386 -14.36 -23.49 1.03
C LEU A 386 -14.72 -23.40 2.52
N PRO A 387 -14.41 -22.29 3.20
CA PRO A 387 -14.75 -22.10 4.60
C PRO A 387 -16.27 -22.12 4.81
N SER A 388 -16.72 -22.74 5.90
CA SER A 388 -18.14 -22.79 6.29
C SER A 388 -18.63 -21.54 7.03
N SER A 389 -17.74 -20.59 7.31
CA SER A 389 -18.05 -19.29 7.94
C SER A 389 -17.00 -18.24 7.53
N HIS A 390 -17.41 -17.01 7.22
CA HIS A 390 -16.48 -15.90 6.98
C HIS A 390 -15.87 -15.42 8.33
N PRO A 391 -14.56 -15.11 8.42
CA PRO A 391 -13.97 -14.53 9.62
C PRO A 391 -14.61 -13.22 10.10
N SER A 392 -15.18 -12.42 9.19
CA SER A 392 -15.95 -11.21 9.52
C SER A 392 -17.16 -11.50 10.41
N PHE A 393 -17.69 -12.74 10.36
CA PHE A 393 -18.76 -13.25 11.20
C PHE A 393 -18.27 -14.25 12.26
N ALA A 394 -16.95 -14.51 12.34
CA ALA A 394 -16.37 -15.25 13.45
C ALA A 394 -16.22 -14.32 14.67
N PRO A 395 -16.26 -14.83 15.91
CA PRO A 395 -16.19 -14.01 17.13
C PRO A 395 -14.87 -13.22 17.32
N GLN A 396 -13.96 -13.23 16.34
CA GLN A 396 -12.62 -12.65 16.43
C GLN A 396 -12.61 -11.12 16.48
N HIS A 397 -13.58 -10.43 15.87
CA HIS A 397 -13.71 -8.96 16.02
C HIS A 397 -13.93 -8.54 17.49
N HIS A 398 -14.51 -9.42 18.32
CA HIS A 398 -14.67 -9.20 19.75
C HIS A 398 -13.46 -9.67 20.59
N LEU A 399 -12.66 -10.61 20.09
CA LEU A 399 -11.53 -11.18 20.82
C LEU A 399 -10.29 -10.26 20.84
N GLU A 400 -10.20 -9.27 19.95
CA GLU A 400 -9.03 -8.38 19.88
C GLU A 400 -9.17 -7.03 20.59
N MET A 401 -10.34 -6.76 21.18
CA MET A 401 -10.58 -5.60 22.03
C MET A 401 -9.84 -5.75 23.37
N PHE A 402 -8.51 -5.65 23.34
CA PHE A 402 -7.67 -5.67 24.54
C PHE A 402 -7.34 -4.26 25.02
N LYS A 403 -7.35 -4.05 26.34
CA LYS A 403 -7.00 -2.76 26.97
C LYS A 403 -5.62 -2.24 26.57
N LYS A 404 -4.66 -3.14 26.28
CA LYS A 404 -3.34 -2.73 25.82
C LYS A 404 -3.39 -1.91 24.54
N TRP A 405 -4.38 -2.07 23.68
CA TRP A 405 -4.46 -1.31 22.43
C TRP A 405 -5.25 -0.01 22.56
N GLN A 406 -5.79 0.30 23.74
CA GLN A 406 -6.49 1.56 23.97
C GLN A 406 -5.52 2.74 23.91
N ALA A 407 -6.03 3.86 23.38
CA ALA A 407 -5.33 5.12 23.35
C ALA A 407 -5.01 5.59 24.78
N PRO A 408 -3.77 6.04 25.03
CA PRO A 408 -3.48 6.78 26.25
C PRO A 408 -4.36 8.05 26.34
N PRO A 409 -4.71 8.48 27.56
CA PRO A 409 -5.40 9.75 27.76
C PRO A 409 -4.54 10.91 27.24
N LEU A 410 -5.20 11.97 26.78
CA LEU A 410 -4.52 13.17 26.32
C LEU A 410 -3.76 13.82 27.50
N PRO A 411 -2.48 14.19 27.30
CA PRO A 411 -1.70 14.82 28.34
C PRO A 411 -2.17 16.26 28.58
N ASN A 412 -1.97 16.75 29.80
CA ASN A 412 -2.20 18.16 30.14
C ASN A 412 -1.06 19.08 29.66
N ALA A 413 0.10 18.50 29.31
CA ALA A 413 1.26 19.19 28.78
C ALA A 413 1.17 19.33 27.25
N GLN A 414 1.99 20.21 26.68
CA GLN A 414 2.09 20.39 25.24
C GLN A 414 2.71 19.13 24.60
N VAL A 415 2.04 18.59 23.58
CA VAL A 415 2.48 17.41 22.83
C VAL A 415 3.53 17.81 21.79
N GLU A 416 4.59 17.03 21.62
CA GLU A 416 5.66 17.36 20.67
C GLU A 416 5.19 17.13 19.22
N LEU A 417 4.52 16.01 18.99
CA LEU A 417 3.98 15.60 17.69
C LEU A 417 2.58 14.99 17.83
N PHE A 418 1.63 15.52 17.06
CA PHE A 418 0.36 14.86 16.82
C PHE A 418 0.38 14.18 15.45
N ILE A 419 -0.05 12.92 15.36
CA ILE A 419 -0.17 12.17 14.12
C ILE A 419 -1.66 11.91 13.85
N GLY A 420 -2.20 12.55 12.82
CA GLY A 420 -3.51 12.27 12.28
C GLY A 420 -3.40 11.22 11.17
N VAL A 421 -4.09 10.09 11.34
CA VAL A 421 -4.11 8.99 10.38
C VAL A 421 -5.42 9.02 9.61
N LEU A 422 -5.37 9.18 8.28
CA LEU A 422 -6.55 9.05 7.44
C LEU A 422 -6.97 7.58 7.36
N SER A 423 -8.26 7.31 7.60
CA SER A 423 -8.82 5.96 7.51
C SER A 423 -10.29 5.99 7.07
N ALA A 424 -10.87 4.83 6.79
CA ALA A 424 -12.26 4.66 6.33
C ALA A 424 -13.06 3.73 7.25
N GLY A 425 -14.40 3.82 7.21
CA GLY A 425 -15.27 3.11 8.16
C GLY A 425 -15.02 1.59 8.25
N ASN A 426 -14.78 0.95 7.10
CA ASN A 426 -14.52 -0.48 6.96
C ASN A 426 -13.06 -0.91 7.20
N HIS A 427 -12.12 0.02 7.42
CA HIS A 427 -10.70 -0.28 7.60
C HIS A 427 -10.31 -0.71 9.03
N PHE A 428 -11.10 -1.60 9.65
CA PHE A 428 -10.83 -2.06 11.02
C PHE A 428 -9.49 -2.79 11.12
N ALA A 429 -9.15 -3.61 10.12
CA ALA A 429 -7.94 -4.43 10.11
C ALA A 429 -6.67 -3.57 10.05
N GLU A 430 -6.68 -2.52 9.22
CA GLU A 430 -5.62 -1.54 9.06
C GLU A 430 -5.39 -0.79 10.38
N ARG A 431 -6.47 -0.25 10.98
CA ARG A 431 -6.37 0.42 12.29
C ARG A 431 -5.82 -0.52 13.36
N MET A 432 -6.28 -1.76 13.39
CA MET A 432 -5.77 -2.76 14.34
C MET A 432 -4.30 -3.11 14.09
N ALA A 433 -3.85 -3.16 12.84
CA ALA A 433 -2.45 -3.39 12.51
C ALA A 433 -1.57 -2.24 12.99
N LEU A 434 -1.99 -0.98 12.79
CA LEU A 434 -1.31 0.20 13.33
C LEU A 434 -1.25 0.15 14.86
N ARG A 435 -2.38 -0.14 15.52
CA ARG A 435 -2.45 -0.33 16.98
C ARG A 435 -1.49 -1.40 17.47
N LYS A 436 -1.33 -2.52 16.75
CA LYS A 436 -0.45 -3.64 17.13
C LYS A 436 1.02 -3.42 16.75
N SER A 437 1.31 -2.46 15.90
CA SER A 437 2.64 -2.18 15.34
C SER A 437 3.20 -0.86 15.90
N TRP A 438 3.50 0.11 15.05
CA TRP A 438 4.25 1.31 15.41
C TRP A 438 3.52 2.23 16.41
N MET A 439 2.20 2.12 16.59
CA MET A 439 1.49 2.82 17.69
C MET A 439 1.89 2.29 19.08
N GLN A 440 2.61 1.17 19.15
CA GLN A 440 3.18 0.63 20.38
C GLN A 440 4.50 1.28 20.78
N HIS A 441 5.03 2.17 19.94
CA HIS A 441 6.26 2.87 20.23
C HIS A 441 6.19 3.65 21.56
N LYS A 442 7.29 3.64 22.31
CA LYS A 442 7.39 4.23 23.66
C LYS A 442 6.86 5.66 23.72
N LEU A 443 7.22 6.50 22.75
CA LEU A 443 6.83 7.92 22.70
C LEU A 443 5.31 8.13 22.58
N ILE A 444 4.61 7.20 21.92
CA ILE A 444 3.14 7.22 21.84
C ILE A 444 2.54 6.74 23.17
N ARG A 445 3.10 5.68 23.74
CA ARG A 445 2.65 5.12 25.03
C ARG A 445 2.84 6.08 26.20
N THR A 446 3.86 6.94 26.15
CA THR A 446 4.12 7.99 27.15
C THR A 446 3.42 9.32 26.84
N SER A 447 2.58 9.36 25.80
CA SER A 447 1.85 10.57 25.36
C SER A 447 2.75 11.76 24.98
N GLU A 448 4.02 11.54 24.62
CA GLU A 448 4.87 12.58 24.00
C GLU A 448 4.47 12.81 22.54
N VAL A 449 4.05 11.72 21.90
CA VAL A 449 3.40 11.69 20.60
C VAL A 449 1.96 11.22 20.79
N VAL A 450 1.00 11.86 20.13
CA VAL A 450 -0.41 11.46 20.16
C VAL A 450 -0.84 11.05 18.76
N THR A 451 -1.47 9.88 18.64
CA THR A 451 -1.98 9.38 17.34
C THR A 451 -3.50 9.21 17.41
N ARG A 452 -4.21 9.66 16.37
CA ARG A 452 -5.66 9.48 16.21
C ARG A 452 -6.03 9.16 14.77
N PHE A 453 -7.01 8.28 14.58
CA PHE A 453 -7.61 7.97 13.29
C PHE A 453 -8.72 8.96 12.96
N PHE A 454 -8.79 9.44 11.72
CA PHE A 454 -9.85 10.32 11.22
C PHE A 454 -10.68 9.55 10.21
N VAL A 455 -11.92 9.29 10.58
CA VAL A 455 -12.82 8.41 9.83
C VAL A 455 -14.13 9.15 9.54
N ALA A 456 -14.53 9.19 8.28
CA ALA A 456 -15.83 9.70 7.87
C ALA A 456 -16.86 8.56 7.84
N LEU A 457 -18.14 8.89 7.73
CA LEU A 457 -19.21 7.90 7.79
C LEU A 457 -19.28 7.10 6.49
N ASN A 458 -19.57 5.81 6.58
CA ASN A 458 -19.73 4.92 5.43
C ASN A 458 -21.22 4.84 5.01
N GLY A 459 -21.50 4.55 3.73
CA GLY A 459 -22.88 4.41 3.25
C GLY A 459 -23.66 3.26 3.90
N ARG A 460 -22.97 2.25 4.43
CA ARG A 460 -23.55 1.10 5.13
C ARG A 460 -23.72 1.39 6.62
N ARG A 461 -24.93 1.17 7.13
CA ARG A 461 -25.29 1.45 8.54
C ARG A 461 -24.56 0.53 9.50
N GLU A 462 -24.39 -0.74 9.16
CA GLU A 462 -23.72 -1.77 9.96
C GLU A 462 -22.25 -1.38 10.21
N THR A 463 -21.55 -0.95 9.16
CA THR A 463 -20.16 -0.46 9.23
C THR A 463 -20.03 0.70 10.22
N ASN A 464 -20.97 1.66 10.20
CA ASN A 464 -20.92 2.78 11.15
C ASN A 464 -21.25 2.38 12.59
N MET A 465 -22.12 1.38 12.79
CA MET A 465 -22.39 0.84 14.13
C MET A 465 -21.15 0.16 14.72
N GLU A 466 -20.42 -0.60 13.91
CA GLU A 466 -19.17 -1.23 14.32
C GLU A 466 -18.06 -0.21 14.57
N LEU A 467 -17.90 0.77 13.68
CA LEU A 467 -16.98 1.90 13.87
C LEU A 467 -17.26 2.64 15.17
N LYS A 468 -18.54 2.84 15.53
CA LYS A 468 -18.91 3.45 16.80
C LYS A 468 -18.47 2.58 17.98
N LYS A 469 -18.76 1.28 17.97
CA LYS A 469 -18.29 0.37 19.04
C LYS A 469 -16.76 0.39 19.18
N GLU A 470 -16.05 0.37 18.06
CA GLU A 470 -14.59 0.47 18.02
C GLU A 470 -14.09 1.80 18.63
N ALA A 471 -14.66 2.92 18.19
CA ALA A 471 -14.30 4.25 18.66
C ALA A 471 -14.56 4.43 20.17
N ASP A 472 -15.63 3.84 20.69
CA ASP A 472 -15.95 3.83 22.13
C ASP A 472 -14.92 3.02 22.92
N TYR A 473 -14.49 1.90 22.35
CA TYR A 473 -13.59 0.99 23.04
C TYR A 473 -12.13 1.46 23.05
N PHE A 474 -11.58 1.85 21.90
CA PHE A 474 -10.16 2.18 21.79
C PHE A 474 -9.85 3.65 22.07
N GLY A 475 -10.80 4.57 21.89
CA GLY A 475 -10.62 6.00 22.21
C GLY A 475 -9.61 6.74 21.33
N ASP A 476 -9.21 6.15 20.19
CA ASP A 476 -8.27 6.73 19.23
C ASP A 476 -8.93 7.19 17.92
N ILE A 477 -10.25 7.09 17.78
CA ILE A 477 -10.97 7.48 16.56
C ILE A 477 -11.67 8.83 16.75
N VAL A 478 -11.39 9.75 15.83
CA VAL A 478 -12.12 11.00 15.61
C VAL A 478 -13.01 10.80 14.39
N ILE A 479 -14.32 10.81 14.62
CA ILE A 479 -15.32 10.69 13.56
C ILE A 479 -15.57 12.08 12.97
N VAL A 480 -15.48 12.18 11.65
CA VAL A 480 -15.81 13.39 10.90
C VAL A 480 -17.22 13.20 10.32
N PRO A 481 -18.21 14.04 10.68
CA PRO A 481 -19.62 13.73 10.47
C PRO A 481 -20.10 14.05 9.03
N TYR A 482 -19.38 13.60 8.02
CA TYR A 482 -19.77 13.67 6.60
C TYR A 482 -19.68 12.29 5.95
N MET A 483 -20.31 12.14 4.78
CA MET A 483 -20.27 10.89 4.02
C MET A 483 -18.97 10.71 3.26
N ASP A 484 -18.28 9.60 3.54
CA ASP A 484 -16.94 9.36 3.03
C ASP A 484 -16.94 9.30 1.50
N ASN A 485 -16.01 10.06 0.92
CA ASN A 485 -15.78 10.15 -0.51
C ASN A 485 -14.32 10.54 -0.69
N TYR A 486 -13.64 9.92 -1.66
CA TYR A 486 -12.25 10.18 -1.99
C TYR A 486 -11.98 11.66 -2.25
N ASP A 487 -12.84 12.35 -3.02
CA ASP A 487 -12.66 13.77 -3.35
C ASP A 487 -12.77 14.69 -2.12
N LEU A 488 -13.36 14.19 -1.04
CA LEU A 488 -13.56 14.91 0.22
C LEU A 488 -12.49 14.59 1.27
N VAL A 489 -11.46 13.83 0.93
CA VAL A 489 -10.34 13.52 1.84
C VAL A 489 -9.67 14.78 2.39
N VAL A 490 -9.64 15.86 1.61
CA VAL A 490 -9.16 17.19 2.05
C VAL A 490 -9.85 17.69 3.34
N LEU A 491 -11.11 17.32 3.57
CA LEU A 491 -11.85 17.69 4.79
C LEU A 491 -11.33 16.94 6.03
N LYS A 492 -10.91 15.68 5.90
CA LYS A 492 -10.23 14.96 7.01
C LYS A 492 -8.90 15.63 7.33
N THR A 493 -8.15 16.11 6.34
CA THR A 493 -6.90 16.86 6.56
C THR A 493 -7.14 18.16 7.34
N LEU A 494 -8.21 18.89 7.04
CA LEU A 494 -8.63 20.04 7.85
C LEU A 494 -8.99 19.64 9.29
N ALA A 495 -9.69 18.52 9.47
CA ALA A 495 -10.02 17.98 10.79
C ALA A 495 -8.76 17.63 11.59
N ILE A 496 -7.73 17.07 10.94
CA ILE A 496 -6.43 16.77 11.56
C ILE A 496 -5.77 18.06 12.05
N CYS A 497 -5.73 19.10 11.21
CA CYS A 497 -5.19 20.40 11.60
C CYS A 497 -5.95 20.98 12.81
N GLU A 498 -7.29 21.00 12.78
CA GLU A 498 -8.12 21.49 13.88
C GLU A 498 -7.88 20.74 15.18
N TYR A 499 -7.91 19.40 15.12
CA TYR A 499 -7.76 18.56 16.29
C TYR A 499 -6.37 18.70 16.92
N GLY A 500 -5.34 18.77 16.06
CA GLY A 500 -3.96 18.98 16.47
C GLY A 500 -3.76 20.28 17.25
N ILE A 501 -4.37 21.39 16.81
CA ILE A 501 -4.20 22.69 17.45
C ILE A 501 -5.15 22.90 18.64
N GLN A 502 -6.43 22.49 18.54
CA GLN A 502 -7.44 22.82 19.54
C GLN A 502 -7.55 21.78 20.66
N THR A 503 -7.47 20.49 20.32
CA THR A 503 -7.68 19.40 21.27
C THR A 503 -6.36 18.91 21.84
N VAL A 504 -5.38 18.66 20.97
CA VAL A 504 -4.06 18.14 21.39
C VAL A 504 -3.11 19.27 21.80
N ALA A 505 -3.24 20.45 21.17
CA ALA A 505 -2.27 21.56 21.24
C ALA A 505 -0.83 21.07 21.01
N ALA A 506 -0.62 20.35 19.91
CA ALA A 506 0.69 19.85 19.52
C ALA A 506 1.57 20.96 18.95
N LYS A 507 2.89 20.82 19.06
CA LYS A 507 3.85 21.72 18.40
C LYS A 507 3.95 21.46 16.90
N ASN A 508 3.87 20.19 16.53
CA ASN A 508 3.95 19.71 15.16
C ASN A 508 2.81 18.74 14.89
N ILE A 509 2.32 18.73 13.66
CA ILE A 509 1.20 17.90 13.21
C ILE A 509 1.68 17.12 11.98
N MET A 510 1.61 15.81 12.07
CA MET A 510 1.85 14.88 10.97
C MET A 510 0.53 14.35 10.44
N LYS A 511 0.40 14.28 9.12
CA LYS A 511 -0.61 13.48 8.43
C LYS A 511 0.06 12.21 7.90
N CYS A 512 -0.62 11.08 7.97
CA CYS A 512 -0.29 9.87 7.21
C CYS A 512 -1.56 9.05 6.93
N ASP A 513 -1.41 7.96 6.17
CA ASP A 513 -2.51 7.06 5.81
C ASP A 513 -2.49 5.77 6.66
N ASP A 514 -3.62 5.05 6.70
CA ASP A 514 -3.77 3.81 7.48
C ASP A 514 -3.03 2.59 6.92
N ASP A 515 -2.43 2.75 5.74
CA ASP A 515 -1.50 1.84 5.08
C ASP A 515 -0.06 2.41 5.04
N THR A 516 0.25 3.38 5.90
CA THR A 516 1.61 3.90 6.09
C THR A 516 2.23 3.43 7.41
N PHE A 517 3.39 2.78 7.32
CA PHE A 517 4.23 2.46 8.49
C PHE A 517 5.10 3.66 8.83
N VAL A 518 5.12 4.10 10.09
CA VAL A 518 5.86 5.29 10.53
C VAL A 518 6.93 4.95 11.57
N ARG A 519 8.18 5.34 11.33
CA ARG A 519 9.25 5.29 12.35
C ARG A 519 9.18 6.54 13.23
N VAL A 520 8.41 6.44 14.31
CA VAL A 520 8.08 7.56 15.21
C VAL A 520 9.32 8.28 15.76
N GLU A 521 10.38 7.56 16.14
CA GLU A 521 11.62 8.16 16.65
C GLU A 521 12.31 9.05 15.60
N VAL A 522 12.40 8.55 14.36
CA VAL A 522 12.99 9.30 13.23
C VAL A 522 12.20 10.58 12.94
N MET A 523 10.88 10.56 13.04
CA MET A 523 10.05 11.77 12.85
C MET A 523 10.42 12.87 13.85
N ILE A 524 10.63 12.50 15.11
CA ILE A 524 11.04 13.44 16.16
C ILE A 524 12.46 13.98 15.91
N GLU A 525 13.37 13.15 15.41
CA GLU A 525 14.72 13.57 15.04
C GLU A 525 14.70 14.58 13.89
N GLU A 526 13.91 14.33 12.83
CA GLU A 526 13.77 15.26 11.71
C GLU A 526 13.20 16.61 12.14
N ILE A 527 12.19 16.62 13.02
CA ILE A 527 11.63 17.85 13.60
C ILE A 527 12.72 18.63 14.36
N LYS A 528 13.55 17.95 15.17
CA LYS A 528 14.59 18.57 15.99
C LYS A 528 15.73 19.19 15.17
N LYS A 529 15.91 18.77 13.90
CA LYS A 529 16.89 19.39 12.98
C LYS A 529 16.47 20.80 12.58
N VAL A 530 15.18 21.13 12.64
CA VAL A 530 14.69 22.47 12.29
C VAL A 530 14.75 23.40 13.51
N PRO A 531 15.33 24.61 13.39
CA PRO A 531 15.34 25.58 14.48
C PRO A 531 13.93 25.94 14.98
N ARG A 532 13.73 25.97 16.30
CA ARG A 532 12.41 26.22 16.95
C ARG A 532 11.73 27.54 16.56
N ASN A 533 12.46 28.51 16.01
CA ASN A 533 11.92 29.80 15.58
C ASN A 533 11.40 29.80 14.14
N ARG A 534 11.55 28.70 13.41
CA ARG A 534 11.05 28.55 12.02
C ARG A 534 9.81 27.68 11.99
N SER A 535 8.92 28.00 11.04
CA SER A 535 7.83 27.11 10.63
C SER A 535 8.42 26.01 9.74
N LEU A 536 7.90 24.78 9.81
CA LEU A 536 8.45 23.63 9.08
C LEU A 536 7.40 22.95 8.23
N TYR A 537 7.86 22.43 7.09
CA TYR A 537 7.12 21.50 6.24
C TYR A 537 8.07 20.37 5.79
N ILE A 538 7.87 19.17 6.34
CA ILE A 538 8.77 18.03 6.18
C ILE A 538 8.03 16.91 5.44
N GLY A 539 8.67 16.31 4.44
CA GLY A 539 8.14 15.14 3.72
C GLY A 539 8.90 14.86 2.44
N ASN A 540 8.38 13.98 1.58
CA ASN A 540 8.89 13.83 0.22
C ASN A 540 8.27 14.92 -0.67
N ILE A 541 8.93 16.08 -0.75
CA ILE A 541 8.44 17.25 -1.49
C ILE A 541 8.61 17.06 -3.00
N ASN A 542 7.51 17.16 -3.74
CA ASN A 542 7.50 17.29 -5.18
C ASN A 542 7.74 18.75 -5.57
N TYR A 543 8.72 18.98 -6.43
CA TYR A 543 8.99 20.28 -7.04
C TYR A 543 8.63 20.22 -8.52
N LEU A 544 7.88 21.22 -9.01
CA LEU A 544 7.52 21.36 -10.42
C LEU A 544 6.78 20.14 -10.99
N HIS A 545 5.98 19.47 -10.16
CA HIS A 545 5.18 18.32 -10.59
C HIS A 545 4.12 18.78 -11.60
N ARG A 546 4.14 18.19 -12.79
CA ARG A 546 3.17 18.50 -13.84
C ARG A 546 1.82 17.93 -13.50
N VAL A 547 0.78 18.69 -13.82
CA VAL A 547 -0.60 18.25 -13.64
C VAL A 547 -0.86 17.10 -14.61
N LEU A 548 -1.30 15.95 -14.07
CA LEU A 548 -1.66 14.81 -14.90
C LEU A 548 -3.00 15.10 -15.57
N ARG A 549 -3.05 14.99 -16.89
CA ARG A 549 -4.28 15.23 -17.68
C ARG A 549 -5.00 13.93 -18.05
N SER A 550 -4.46 12.78 -17.65
CA SER A 550 -5.02 11.45 -17.88
C SER A 550 -4.63 10.49 -16.73
N GLY A 551 -5.35 9.38 -16.60
CA GLY A 551 -5.18 8.39 -15.54
C GLY A 551 -6.05 8.65 -14.29
N LYS A 552 -5.81 7.88 -13.22
CA LYS A 552 -6.59 7.95 -11.95
C LYS A 552 -6.59 9.37 -11.35
N TRP A 553 -5.45 10.04 -11.44
CA TRP A 553 -5.20 11.37 -10.88
C TRP A 553 -5.34 12.48 -11.92
N ALA A 554 -6.12 12.25 -12.98
CA ALA A 554 -6.33 13.24 -14.01
C ALA A 554 -7.06 14.47 -13.45
N VAL A 555 -6.56 15.64 -13.83
CA VAL A 555 -7.14 16.95 -13.49
C VAL A 555 -7.33 17.72 -14.78
N THR A 556 -8.55 18.19 -15.01
CA THR A 556 -8.89 18.88 -16.26
C THR A 556 -8.30 20.30 -16.27
N PHE A 557 -8.25 20.94 -17.44
CA PHE A 557 -7.77 22.32 -17.55
C PHE A 557 -8.73 23.32 -16.91
N GLU A 558 -10.00 22.94 -16.79
CA GLU A 558 -11.02 23.69 -16.06
C GLU A 558 -10.74 23.63 -14.54
N GLU A 559 -10.44 22.44 -14.00
CA GLU A 559 -10.09 22.26 -12.58
C GLU A 559 -8.76 22.90 -12.18
N TRP A 560 -7.76 22.88 -13.07
CA TRP A 560 -6.44 23.47 -12.83
C TRP A 560 -5.83 23.97 -14.15
N PRO A 561 -5.87 25.29 -14.42
CA PRO A 561 -5.40 25.86 -15.68
C PRO A 561 -3.88 25.76 -15.89
N GLU A 562 -3.09 25.82 -14.82
CA GLU A 562 -1.63 25.84 -14.91
C GLU A 562 -1.04 24.46 -15.24
N GLU A 563 0.20 24.44 -15.75
CA GLU A 563 0.87 23.18 -16.11
C GLU A 563 1.48 22.43 -14.92
N VAL A 564 1.70 23.13 -13.80
CA VAL A 564 2.44 22.61 -12.65
C VAL A 564 1.74 22.97 -11.34
N TYR A 565 1.84 22.06 -10.36
CA TYR A 565 1.42 22.32 -8.98
C TYR A 565 2.48 23.12 -8.20
N PRO A 566 2.07 23.84 -7.13
CA PRO A 566 3.02 24.40 -6.18
C PRO A 566 3.76 23.28 -5.42
N PRO A 567 4.90 23.56 -4.75
CA PRO A 567 5.61 22.54 -3.99
C PRO A 567 4.74 21.90 -2.90
N TYR A 568 4.59 20.57 -2.95
CA TYR A 568 3.77 19.81 -2.01
C TYR A 568 4.47 18.50 -1.60
N ALA A 569 4.25 18.05 -0.37
CA ALA A 569 4.74 16.75 0.10
C ALA A 569 3.81 15.63 -0.36
N ASN A 570 4.35 14.49 -0.78
CA ASN A 570 3.54 13.32 -1.16
C ASN A 570 2.59 12.86 -0.04
N GLY A 571 1.41 12.37 -0.44
CA GLY A 571 0.35 11.85 0.44
C GLY A 571 0.75 10.88 1.57
N PRO A 572 1.71 9.94 1.42
CA PRO A 572 1.96 8.91 2.44
C PRO A 572 2.32 9.47 3.83
N GLY A 573 2.96 10.64 3.87
CA GLY A 573 3.00 11.41 5.09
C GLY A 573 3.90 12.63 5.04
N TYR A 574 3.50 13.63 5.82
CA TYR A 574 4.22 14.90 5.96
C TYR A 574 3.95 15.53 7.32
N ILE A 575 4.83 16.44 7.74
CA ILE A 575 4.77 17.15 9.02
C ILE A 575 4.73 18.65 8.78
N ILE A 576 3.80 19.35 9.44
CA ILE A 576 3.73 20.81 9.49
C ILE A 576 3.86 21.32 10.93
N SER A 577 4.39 22.54 11.10
CA SER A 577 4.35 23.21 12.41
C SER A 577 2.94 23.71 12.76
N SER A 578 2.67 23.84 14.06
CA SER A 578 1.35 24.23 14.56
C SER A 578 0.88 25.61 14.09
N ASP A 579 1.78 26.55 13.76
CA ASP A 579 1.42 27.88 13.27
C ASP A 579 0.87 27.83 11.83
N ILE A 580 1.41 26.95 10.98
CA ILE A 580 0.85 26.65 9.66
C ILE A 580 -0.57 26.08 9.82
N ALA A 581 -0.75 25.10 10.71
CA ALA A 581 -2.06 24.51 10.97
C ALA A 581 -3.08 25.53 11.53
N GLN A 582 -2.65 26.44 12.41
CA GLN A 582 -3.48 27.55 12.91
C GLN A 582 -3.92 28.48 11.77
N PHE A 583 -3.01 28.84 10.87
CA PHE A 583 -3.32 29.65 9.70
C PHE A 583 -4.35 28.96 8.80
N ILE A 584 -4.14 27.67 8.49
CA ILE A 584 -5.06 26.88 7.67
C ILE A 584 -6.47 26.89 8.25
N VAL A 585 -6.61 26.57 9.54
CA VAL A 585 -7.91 26.52 10.21
C VAL A 585 -8.57 27.91 10.25
N ALA A 586 -7.81 28.97 10.51
CA ALA A 586 -8.32 30.34 10.55
C ALA A 586 -8.80 30.83 9.17
N GLU A 587 -8.05 30.56 8.10
CA GLU A 587 -8.45 30.90 6.74
C GLU A 587 -9.67 30.09 6.29
N PHE A 588 -9.76 28.81 6.68
CA PHE A 588 -10.94 27.98 6.40
C PHE A 588 -12.18 28.53 7.09
N GLN A 589 -12.10 28.84 8.39
CA GLN A 589 -13.20 29.44 9.15
C GLN A 589 -13.61 30.81 8.61
N SER A 590 -12.68 31.54 8.00
CA SER A 590 -12.93 32.82 7.34
C SER A 590 -13.37 32.70 5.89
N GLN A 591 -13.57 31.48 5.36
CA GLN A 591 -13.95 31.20 3.96
C GLN A 591 -12.95 31.76 2.93
N LYS A 592 -11.66 31.85 3.29
CA LYS A 592 -10.57 32.36 2.43
C LYS A 592 -9.60 31.26 1.99
N LEU A 593 -9.82 30.03 2.45
CA LEU A 593 -9.00 28.88 2.11
C LEU A 593 -9.57 28.20 0.87
N ASN A 594 -8.77 28.10 -0.19
CA ASN A 594 -9.16 27.36 -1.39
C ASN A 594 -8.97 25.86 -1.13
N LEU A 595 -9.99 25.07 -1.46
CA LEU A 595 -9.93 23.61 -1.35
C LEU A 595 -9.73 22.99 -2.73
N PHE A 596 -8.92 21.94 -2.80
CA PHE A 596 -8.74 21.13 -3.98
C PHE A 596 -8.89 19.64 -3.62
N LYS A 597 -9.37 18.81 -4.55
CA LYS A 597 -9.72 17.40 -4.26
C LYS A 597 -8.52 16.55 -3.79
N MET A 598 -7.33 16.84 -4.31
CA MET A 598 -6.08 16.23 -3.86
C MET A 598 -5.61 16.92 -2.57
N GLU A 599 -5.54 16.19 -1.46
CA GLU A 599 -5.29 16.77 -0.13
C GLU A 599 -3.84 17.19 0.05
N ASP A 600 -2.91 16.48 -0.55
CA ASP A 600 -1.48 16.74 -0.52
C ASP A 600 -1.13 18.01 -1.31
N VAL A 601 -1.68 18.16 -2.52
CA VAL A 601 -1.61 19.39 -3.31
C VAL A 601 -2.27 20.55 -2.56
N SER A 602 -3.43 20.34 -1.94
CA SER A 602 -4.09 21.37 -1.12
C SER A 602 -3.19 21.85 0.02
N MET A 603 -2.53 20.93 0.74
CA MET A 603 -1.57 21.29 1.78
C MET A 603 -0.42 22.13 1.20
N GLY A 604 0.12 21.76 0.03
CA GLY A 604 1.13 22.54 -0.68
C GLY A 604 0.69 23.98 -0.97
N MET A 605 -0.52 24.16 -1.51
CA MET A 605 -1.11 25.48 -1.77
C MET A 605 -1.24 26.32 -0.49
N TRP A 606 -1.68 25.70 0.61
CA TRP A 606 -1.88 26.42 1.87
C TRP A 606 -0.56 26.81 2.52
N VAL A 607 0.44 25.94 2.48
CA VAL A 607 1.79 26.23 2.98
C VAL A 607 2.44 27.33 2.14
N GLU A 608 2.30 27.29 0.82
CA GLU A 608 2.81 28.34 -0.07
C GLU A 608 2.17 29.69 0.25
N LYS A 609 0.85 29.74 0.44
CA LYS A 609 0.14 30.94 0.88
C LYS A 609 0.67 31.46 2.22
N PHE A 610 0.88 30.59 3.21
CA PHE A 610 1.45 30.97 4.51
C PHE A 610 2.90 31.49 4.38
N ASN A 611 3.69 30.89 3.50
CA ASN A 611 5.09 31.24 3.29
C ASN A 611 5.29 32.68 2.80
N THR A 612 4.28 33.28 2.17
CA THR A 612 4.27 34.72 1.82
C THR A 612 4.30 35.64 3.04
N SER A 613 3.77 35.17 4.18
CA SER A 613 3.65 35.94 5.41
C SER A 613 4.77 35.61 6.40
N LYS A 614 5.14 34.33 6.53
CA LYS A 614 6.20 33.87 7.42
C LYS A 614 7.02 32.77 6.73
N PRO A 615 8.36 32.88 6.64
CA PRO A 615 9.19 31.89 5.97
C PRO A 615 9.03 30.48 6.53
N VAL A 616 8.83 29.50 5.64
CA VAL A 616 8.72 28.07 5.94
C VAL A 616 9.99 27.35 5.54
N GLN A 617 10.51 26.51 6.44
CA GLN A 617 11.60 25.59 6.14
C GLN A 617 11.02 24.31 5.52
N TYR A 618 11.24 24.14 4.22
CA TYR A 618 10.97 22.87 3.53
C TYR A 618 12.11 21.88 3.83
N VAL A 619 11.77 20.66 4.21
CA VAL A 619 12.72 19.55 4.43
C VAL A 619 12.27 18.37 3.57
N HIS A 620 13.01 18.15 2.47
CA HIS A 620 12.75 17.09 1.51
C HIS A 620 13.54 15.82 1.88
N SER A 621 12.88 14.67 1.87
CA SER A 621 13.54 13.36 1.99
C SER A 621 12.80 12.27 1.20
N LEU A 622 13.56 11.51 0.40
CA LEU A 622 13.06 10.33 -0.33
C LEU A 622 12.77 9.15 0.59
N ASN A 623 13.24 9.20 1.85
CA ASN A 623 12.98 8.16 2.84
C ASN A 623 11.53 8.16 3.31
N TYR A 624 10.76 9.22 3.04
CA TYR A 624 9.30 9.15 3.00
C TYR A 624 8.89 8.37 1.74
N CYS A 625 8.93 7.04 1.85
CA CYS A 625 8.78 6.15 0.72
C CYS A 625 7.36 6.25 0.14
N GLN A 626 7.26 6.57 -1.15
CA GLN A 626 5.98 6.77 -1.82
C GLN A 626 5.25 5.45 -2.12
N SER A 627 6.00 4.39 -2.44
CA SER A 627 5.46 3.07 -2.78
C SER A 627 6.43 1.96 -2.35
N GLY A 628 5.91 0.93 -1.69
CA GLY A 628 6.66 -0.13 -1.02
C GLY A 628 7.45 0.35 0.21
N CYS A 629 8.68 -0.10 0.29
CA CYS A 629 9.61 0.15 1.38
C CYS A 629 11.03 0.15 0.78
N ILE A 630 11.92 0.97 1.35
CA ILE A 630 13.33 1.10 0.96
C ILE A 630 14.22 1.01 2.20
N GLU A 631 15.52 0.80 2.02
CA GLU A 631 16.47 0.85 3.13
C GLU A 631 16.45 2.24 3.80
N ASP A 632 16.61 2.28 5.12
CA ASP A 632 16.54 3.50 5.94
C ASP A 632 15.27 4.35 5.76
N TYR A 633 14.16 3.72 5.34
CA TYR A 633 12.87 4.37 5.23
C TYR A 633 12.50 5.09 6.54
N PHE A 634 11.84 6.24 6.39
CA PHE A 634 11.23 7.02 7.46
C PHE A 634 9.76 6.63 7.59
N THR A 635 9.10 6.55 6.43
CA THR A 635 7.78 5.95 6.26
C THR A 635 7.82 4.92 5.14
N ALA A 636 7.00 3.87 5.24
CA ALA A 636 6.81 2.88 4.19
C ALA A 636 5.32 2.78 3.85
N HIS A 637 4.98 2.81 2.57
CA HIS A 637 3.63 2.88 2.04
C HIS A 637 3.65 2.29 0.64
N TYR A 638 2.70 1.52 0.12
CA TYR A 638 1.48 0.98 0.71
C TYR A 638 1.79 -0.30 1.50
N GLN A 639 1.50 -0.31 2.79
CA GLN A 639 1.69 -1.48 3.66
C GLN A 639 0.34 -1.99 4.13
N SER A 640 0.07 -3.23 3.79
CA SER A 640 -1.05 -3.99 4.33
C SER A 640 -0.96 -4.24 5.84
N PRO A 641 -2.07 -4.66 6.49
CA PRO A 641 -2.07 -5.03 7.90
C PRO A 641 -0.96 -6.01 8.30
N ARG A 642 -0.67 -7.03 7.47
CA ARG A 642 0.38 -8.01 7.76
C ARG A 642 1.78 -7.43 7.57
N GLN A 643 1.99 -6.57 6.57
CA GLN A 643 3.27 -5.89 6.39
C GLN A 643 3.57 -4.96 7.55
N MET A 644 2.56 -4.25 8.07
CA MET A 644 2.71 -3.41 9.26
C MET A 644 3.27 -4.17 10.45
N LEU A 645 2.74 -5.37 10.72
CA LEU A 645 3.20 -6.22 11.82
C LEU A 645 4.62 -6.73 11.58
N CYS A 646 4.92 -7.19 10.36
CA CYS A 646 6.26 -7.67 10.04
C CYS A 646 7.32 -6.56 10.14
N LEU A 647 7.05 -5.34 9.64
CA LEU A 647 7.98 -4.21 9.73
C LEU A 647 8.24 -3.84 11.19
N TRP A 648 7.21 -3.94 12.03
CA TRP A 648 7.33 -3.72 13.47
C TRP A 648 8.20 -4.76 14.14
N ASP A 649 7.97 -6.05 13.89
CA ASP A 649 8.76 -7.13 14.46
C ASP A 649 10.25 -7.01 14.08
N LYS A 650 10.52 -6.66 12.83
CA LYS A 650 11.87 -6.36 12.31
C LYS A 650 12.55 -5.21 13.07
N ILE A 651 11.83 -4.10 13.30
CA ILE A 651 12.33 -2.99 14.13
C ILE A 651 12.58 -3.42 15.58
N GLN A 652 11.69 -4.21 16.18
CA GLN A 652 11.88 -4.70 17.56
C GLN A 652 13.11 -5.60 17.69
N GLN A 653 13.48 -6.32 16.63
CA GLN A 653 14.70 -7.12 16.55
C GLN A 653 15.96 -6.31 16.26
N GLY A 654 15.83 -4.99 16.06
CA GLY A 654 16.96 -4.11 15.70
C GLY A 654 17.38 -4.21 14.24
N ASN A 655 16.56 -4.83 13.38
CA ASN A 655 16.84 -4.98 11.96
C ASN A 655 15.76 -4.30 11.10
N PRO A 656 15.82 -2.97 10.86
CA PRO A 656 14.77 -2.18 10.20
C PRO A 656 14.72 -2.39 8.67
N GLU A 657 14.71 -3.64 8.22
CA GLU A 657 14.60 -4.02 6.82
C GLU A 657 13.14 -4.12 6.35
N CYS A 658 12.91 -4.06 5.04
CA CYS A 658 11.59 -4.30 4.47
C CYS A 658 11.19 -5.79 4.56
N CYS A 659 9.89 -6.04 4.69
CA CYS A 659 9.32 -7.40 4.81
C CYS A 659 9.41 -8.24 3.55
N ASN A 660 9.39 -7.60 2.39
CA ASN A 660 9.43 -8.25 1.08
C ASN A 660 10.76 -7.93 0.36
N MET A 661 11.89 -7.84 1.09
CA MET A 661 13.21 -7.76 0.45
C MET A 661 13.59 -9.15 -0.09
N ARG A 662 13.02 -9.53 -1.22
CA ARG A 662 13.54 -10.57 -2.11
C ARG A 662 13.25 -10.23 -3.55
#